data_AF-A0A6C2UKR8-F1
#
_entry.id   AF-A0A6C2UKR8-F1
#
_cell.length_a   1.000
_cell.length_b   1.000
_cell.length_c   1.000
_cell.angle_alpha   90.00
_cell.angle_beta   90.00
_cell.angle_gamma   90.00
#
_symmetry.space_group_name_H-M   'P 1'
#
loop_
_entity.id
_entity.type
_entity.pdbx_description
1 polymer ?
#
loop_
_entity_poly.entity_id
_entity_poly.type
_entity_poly.pdbx_seq_one_letter_code
_entity_poly.pdbx_strand_id
1 'polypeptide(L)'
;MKLKTGLMVCGLVLAVSTQAIVINFTEVGYTNVGSVSVGSVAVGGTATSTTYTVSGVDLDGDSTNDSFTVHIDVSSSNGAISWDAGGDEYDHNGNSLNIGEDMTFEYAGISGTFSGGGTATLNSFTFTEIEMKRWQAFKDAYVIVQSSTTGAVQTANTYALSDDDFTIVPTDHPTNTVETCSFNPTRFNFTVDVDTPLLDDGLQSFETGYTVYQVRTARNSGTYIVGSSYEGTVFGMSTNGEMLWTNELSGFVNHDIYCEDLTGDGVDEILAANADGTLYCLDSNGDDLWQFKTNNALMNAVCVIHSNTTPYVACGGFDQRLYWLTASGQHIKTVHSDTYSQDTTWGDVPAPPPDGEHNVNFLRVMKYPDGSEDLVMHSTVGWSSKGHLYWFDPLADMPHQTDKVDKAFATDNAGYISEYDTDGDGTNEFFMGSSGHRDSACMTKFDPATQTFSMFSITDAFSLSSYSDTHYKVAEPVVIPDGTNYLHLILHGHHILLVQPDMNTNSVEFLKSSYSFYDVCTLPDQPETLILSSVQSGGSCIHLLNTSNAFWKSAFINLEPPGKIATILANTDNVWSNLASFTQPGWENPETVYLMTDQDDLGPLGGYFHDITNNYASPVMLNWLGAFQKQTTNWRTSANGFTNEEYSTRLKGDISAYSLTQQQAVDQFTPHYAGVPGIAAWFGHGNDPNWYQPETITNILDNAAGKITVMLWPETGADFTTNFTFVLDYLFHPVATHAQGRNAIVYFRSKGPQWQSDVYRPHWSRFLSGEFADSFVPALEETGTRSPDLSVAGRMGLWASGAADAWGARAVPDNARYYNQRNHCNQRLLNHFLRNSIYNIACGARYINNFDSTDEYMSILWGLIAKGALYVPQRSEIVSINPVFLGMTEPDARFDAQDRQEKFSTWYDETWEANNPMVISRKGTEWAGSPVTEWDFSRYASGVKERRSDYLPPCPNGIVMIAPPQQGVFADTNAVRGAMVDNLHPMYKSILQQFNSDGRDYISADGTTTYDADTYYTDIEASITNAAKQLPLTVSGDVAWVCAQTASNHLRLTLIDSGYLNPKARTATVTFNTVTPAAMTDMLDDTDFTITDATATVDVPLGLFRFIDIELSEPFFPSNGWGEFASNHGLTGNSQADKDNDGQIDLHEFALGGNPTNPSALGTAPSIAYGADDNVSLFNWESAHTNPGITYIAEWTDNLVSNDWKNTWGSTNSTSTANPAYNETERKVYGGTNDNLFMRLKVSQP
;
A
#
# COMPACT_ATOMS: atom_id res chain seq x y z
N MET A 1 9.94 -55.80 -32.67
CA MET A 1 9.25 -57.09 -32.93
C MET A 1 7.86 -57.02 -32.30
N LYS A 2 6.83 -57.57 -32.96
CA LYS A 2 5.39 -57.41 -32.64
C LYS A 2 4.99 -57.72 -31.17
N LEU A 3 4.02 -56.92 -30.66
CA LEU A 3 2.85 -57.22 -29.78
C LEU A 3 3.09 -58.23 -28.62
N LYS A 4 2.64 -58.04 -27.37
CA LYS A 4 1.26 -57.74 -26.98
C LYS A 4 1.20 -57.68 -25.43
N THR A 5 0.56 -56.62 -24.94
CA THR A 5 -0.39 -56.56 -23.80
C THR A 5 0.06 -56.96 -22.39
N GLY A 6 -0.06 -55.95 -21.51
CA GLY A 6 -0.23 -56.10 -20.07
C GLY A 6 -0.08 -54.78 -19.32
N LEU A 7 -0.73 -53.69 -19.78
CA LEU A 7 -0.85 -52.45 -18.99
C LEU A 7 -1.76 -52.76 -17.78
N MET A 8 -1.23 -52.63 -16.55
CA MET A 8 -2.05 -52.40 -15.37
C MET A 8 -1.99 -50.90 -15.08
N VAL A 9 -3.12 -50.24 -15.31
CA VAL A 9 -3.38 -48.83 -14.97
C VAL A 9 -3.76 -48.79 -13.50
N CYS A 10 -3.11 -47.94 -12.69
CA CYS A 10 -3.64 -47.56 -11.38
C CYS A 10 -4.87 -46.68 -11.60
N GLY A 11 -6.06 -47.20 -11.27
CA GLY A 11 -7.31 -46.46 -11.38
C GLY A 11 -7.69 -45.84 -10.04
N LEU A 12 -7.88 -44.52 -10.00
CA LEU A 12 -8.64 -43.83 -8.96
C LEU A 12 -10.14 -43.94 -9.32
N VAL A 13 -10.99 -44.33 -8.38
CA VAL A 13 -12.45 -44.46 -8.59
C VAL A 13 -13.17 -43.41 -7.74
N LEU A 14 -13.78 -42.41 -8.37
CA LEU A 14 -14.71 -41.47 -7.73
C LEU A 14 -16.15 -41.94 -7.94
N ALA A 15 -16.94 -42.02 -6.87
CA ALA A 15 -18.38 -42.21 -6.94
C ALA A 15 -19.07 -40.86 -6.66
N VAL A 16 -19.88 -40.37 -7.61
CA VAL A 16 -20.57 -39.07 -7.48
C VAL A 16 -22.07 -39.26 -7.72
N SER A 17 -22.91 -38.72 -6.82
CA SER A 17 -24.35 -38.83 -6.94
C SER A 17 -24.96 -37.67 -7.72
N THR A 18 -25.73 -38.02 -8.76
CA THR A 18 -26.80 -37.25 -9.38
C THR A 18 -26.53 -35.76 -9.64
N GLN A 19 -25.66 -35.44 -10.60
CA GLN A 19 -25.75 -34.24 -11.46
C GLN A 19 -24.76 -34.34 -12.63
N ALA A 20 -24.91 -33.50 -13.65
CA ALA A 20 -23.94 -33.38 -14.74
C ALA A 20 -22.66 -32.73 -14.20
N ILE A 21 -21.52 -33.32 -14.49
CA ILE A 21 -20.22 -32.86 -13.99
C ILE A 21 -19.33 -32.56 -15.20
N VAL A 22 -18.76 -31.36 -15.25
CA VAL A 22 -17.57 -31.11 -16.06
C VAL A 22 -16.36 -31.20 -15.12
N ILE A 23 -15.35 -31.98 -15.50
CA ILE A 23 -14.14 -32.17 -14.71
C ILE A 23 -12.99 -31.50 -15.43
N ASN A 24 -12.48 -30.42 -14.83
CA ASN A 24 -11.30 -29.72 -15.33
C ASN A 24 -10.08 -30.16 -14.51
N PHE A 25 -8.98 -30.43 -15.20
CA PHE A 25 -7.69 -30.72 -14.59
C PHE A 25 -6.79 -29.51 -14.76
N THR A 26 -6.32 -28.94 -13.64
CA THR A 26 -5.37 -27.82 -13.65
C THR A 26 -4.09 -28.26 -12.95
N GLU A 27 -2.95 -28.13 -13.64
CA GLU A 27 -1.63 -28.39 -13.08
C GLU A 27 -1.09 -27.12 -12.40
N VAL A 28 -0.55 -27.25 -11.19
CA VAL A 28 0.09 -26.14 -10.45
C VAL A 28 1.59 -26.42 -10.37
N GLY A 29 2.41 -25.67 -11.12
CA GLY A 29 3.85 -25.56 -10.83
C GLY A 29 4.90 -25.79 -11.94
N TYR A 30 4.56 -26.08 -13.21
CA TYR A 30 5.56 -26.14 -14.31
C TYR A 30 5.02 -25.64 -15.67
N THR A 31 5.91 -25.13 -16.53
CA THR A 31 5.62 -24.42 -17.80
C THR A 31 5.68 -25.27 -19.08
N ASN A 32 5.72 -26.60 -19.02
CA ASN A 32 5.75 -27.45 -20.22
C ASN A 32 4.52 -28.37 -20.34
N VAL A 33 3.90 -28.28 -21.53
CA VAL A 33 2.49 -28.59 -21.80
C VAL A 33 2.22 -30.09 -21.94
N GLY A 34 1.40 -30.64 -21.03
CA GLY A 34 0.66 -31.88 -21.26
C GLY A 34 -0.75 -31.60 -21.77
N SER A 35 -1.19 -32.27 -22.85
CA SER A 35 -2.58 -32.16 -23.31
C SER A 35 -3.45 -33.20 -22.60
N VAL A 36 -4.53 -32.75 -21.95
CA VAL A 36 -5.60 -33.62 -21.43
C VAL A 36 -6.61 -33.86 -22.55
N SER A 37 -7.01 -35.11 -22.78
CA SER A 37 -8.05 -35.42 -23.77
C SER A 37 -9.40 -34.81 -23.35
N VAL A 38 -10.02 -34.01 -24.22
CA VAL A 38 -11.36 -33.43 -23.96
C VAL A 38 -12.41 -34.55 -23.87
N GLY A 39 -13.17 -34.56 -22.78
CA GLY A 39 -14.28 -35.50 -22.56
C GLY A 39 -15.31 -34.93 -21.59
N SER A 40 -16.58 -35.28 -21.79
CA SER A 40 -17.66 -34.93 -20.86
C SER A 40 -18.54 -36.16 -20.59
N VAL A 41 -19.09 -36.26 -19.39
CA VAL A 41 -20.07 -37.29 -19.02
C VAL A 41 -21.40 -36.61 -18.73
N ALA A 42 -22.43 -36.94 -19.52
CA ALA A 42 -23.79 -36.44 -19.30
C ALA A 42 -24.66 -37.54 -18.66
N VAL A 43 -25.16 -37.30 -17.45
CA VAL A 43 -26.07 -38.22 -16.76
C VAL A 43 -27.41 -38.27 -17.52
N GLY A 44 -27.73 -39.44 -18.10
CA GLY A 44 -28.89 -39.65 -18.98
C GLY A 44 -28.56 -39.81 -20.46
N GLY A 45 -27.29 -39.60 -20.86
CA GLY A 45 -26.76 -39.96 -22.17
C GLY A 45 -26.20 -41.40 -22.20
N THR A 46 -25.87 -41.91 -23.39
CA THR A 46 -25.35 -43.29 -23.59
C THR A 46 -23.96 -43.56 -23.00
N ALA A 47 -23.29 -42.56 -22.41
CA ALA A 47 -21.97 -42.70 -21.79
C ALA A 47 -22.12 -42.73 -20.26
N THR A 48 -21.96 -43.92 -19.66
CA THR A 48 -21.93 -44.12 -18.20
C THR A 48 -20.51 -44.09 -17.62
N SER A 49 -19.50 -43.89 -18.48
CA SER A 49 -18.08 -43.86 -18.14
C SER A 49 -17.29 -43.02 -19.15
N THR A 50 -16.33 -42.19 -18.72
CA THR A 50 -15.36 -41.52 -19.61
C THR A 50 -13.93 -41.77 -19.12
N THR A 51 -13.00 -41.89 -20.06
CA THR A 51 -11.56 -42.03 -19.79
C THR A 51 -10.84 -40.78 -20.27
N TYR A 52 -10.13 -40.10 -19.39
CA TYR A 52 -9.24 -38.99 -19.72
C TYR A 52 -7.82 -39.53 -19.83
N THR A 53 -7.11 -39.18 -20.89
CA THR A 53 -5.67 -39.47 -21.02
C THR A 53 -4.91 -38.18 -20.77
N VAL A 54 -4.01 -38.21 -19.79
CA VAL A 54 -3.04 -37.16 -19.53
C VAL A 54 -1.72 -37.61 -20.16
N SER A 55 -1.11 -36.77 -20.99
CA SER A 55 0.08 -37.12 -21.76
C SER A 55 1.00 -35.92 -21.90
N GLY A 56 2.31 -36.15 -21.97
CA GLY A 56 3.31 -35.08 -22.08
C GLY A 56 3.91 -34.62 -20.75
N VAL A 57 3.72 -35.40 -19.68
CA VAL A 57 4.31 -35.19 -18.35
C VAL A 57 5.51 -36.11 -18.18
N ASP A 58 6.55 -35.69 -17.47
CA ASP A 58 7.74 -36.52 -17.16
C ASP A 58 7.60 -37.07 -15.73
N LEU A 59 7.06 -38.29 -15.58
CA LEU A 59 6.64 -38.86 -14.29
C LEU A 59 7.81 -39.43 -13.48
N ASP A 60 8.90 -39.81 -14.14
CA ASP A 60 10.08 -40.39 -13.49
C ASP A 60 11.32 -39.49 -13.55
N GLY A 61 11.22 -38.30 -14.16
CA GLY A 61 12.26 -37.28 -14.20
C GLY A 61 13.36 -37.58 -15.21
N ASP A 62 13.10 -38.46 -16.18
CA ASP A 62 14.06 -38.89 -17.19
C ASP A 62 14.10 -37.98 -18.43
N SER A 63 13.34 -36.89 -18.40
CA SER A 63 13.17 -35.92 -19.50
C SER A 63 12.41 -36.48 -20.72
N THR A 64 11.66 -37.57 -20.56
CA THR A 64 10.79 -38.14 -21.60
C THR A 64 9.31 -38.00 -21.25
N ASN A 65 8.46 -37.94 -22.28
CA ASN A 65 7.03 -37.75 -22.10
C ASN A 65 6.33 -39.08 -21.74
N ASP A 66 5.76 -39.15 -20.55
CA ASP A 66 4.87 -40.18 -20.09
C ASP A 66 3.40 -39.87 -20.37
N SER A 67 2.55 -40.88 -20.10
CA SER A 67 1.10 -40.74 -20.12
C SER A 67 0.44 -41.66 -19.09
N PHE A 68 -0.67 -41.19 -18.52
CA PHE A 68 -1.55 -41.98 -17.66
C PHE A 68 -3.02 -41.71 -17.99
N THR A 69 -3.92 -42.59 -17.54
CA THR A 69 -5.36 -42.48 -17.81
C THR A 69 -6.17 -42.42 -16.53
N VAL A 70 -7.14 -41.49 -16.48
CA VAL A 70 -8.13 -41.36 -15.41
C VAL A 70 -9.47 -41.89 -15.89
N HIS A 71 -10.04 -42.86 -15.18
CA HIS A 71 -11.36 -43.43 -15.49
C HIS A 71 -12.42 -42.85 -14.55
N ILE A 72 -13.55 -42.41 -15.10
CA ILE A 72 -14.67 -41.85 -14.35
C ILE A 72 -15.93 -42.63 -14.70
N ASP A 73 -16.52 -43.32 -13.72
CA ASP A 73 -17.75 -44.10 -13.83
C ASP A 73 -18.89 -43.40 -13.07
N VAL A 74 -20.06 -43.22 -13.71
CA VAL A 74 -21.24 -42.65 -13.07
C VAL A 74 -22.33 -43.70 -12.95
N SER A 75 -22.57 -44.20 -11.74
CA SER A 75 -23.61 -45.22 -11.48
C SER A 75 -24.95 -44.57 -11.09
N SER A 76 -26.05 -45.01 -11.71
CA SER A 76 -27.39 -44.45 -11.49
C SER A 76 -28.29 -45.24 -10.52
N SER A 77 -27.75 -46.22 -9.79
CA SER A 77 -28.55 -46.95 -8.78
C SER A 77 -27.68 -47.78 -7.82
N ASN A 78 -27.82 -47.54 -6.51
CA ASN A 78 -27.54 -48.43 -5.37
C ASN A 78 -26.42 -49.50 -5.55
N GLY A 79 -25.20 -49.07 -5.88
CA GLY A 79 -24.03 -49.95 -5.91
C GLY A 79 -23.25 -49.90 -4.60
N ALA A 80 -23.36 -50.95 -3.78
CA ALA A 80 -22.46 -51.19 -2.66
C ALA A 80 -21.00 -51.31 -3.13
N ILE A 81 -20.07 -50.86 -2.30
CA ILE A 81 -18.64 -51.21 -2.42
C ILE A 81 -18.52 -52.73 -2.23
N SER A 82 -17.98 -53.46 -3.21
CA SER A 82 -17.59 -54.85 -3.04
C SER A 82 -16.07 -54.98 -3.12
N TRP A 83 -15.46 -55.52 -2.08
CA TRP A 83 -14.12 -56.12 -2.14
C TRP A 83 -14.29 -57.61 -1.84
N ASP A 84 -13.80 -58.49 -2.72
CA ASP A 84 -13.55 -59.89 -2.39
C ASP A 84 -12.05 -60.13 -2.46
N ALA A 85 -11.47 -60.43 -1.31
CA ALA A 85 -10.25 -61.20 -1.21
C ALA A 85 -10.33 -62.11 0.02
N GLY A 86 -11.25 -63.07 0.01
CA GLY A 86 -11.15 -64.31 0.78
C GLY A 86 -10.82 -64.20 2.28
N GLY A 87 -11.85 -63.89 3.08
CA GLY A 87 -11.98 -64.36 4.47
C GLY A 87 -11.34 -63.49 5.56
N ASP A 88 -12.21 -62.88 6.37
CA ASP A 88 -12.03 -62.15 7.64
C ASP A 88 -11.77 -60.62 7.53
N GLU A 89 -12.74 -59.83 8.04
CA GLU A 89 -12.77 -58.36 8.05
C GLU A 89 -12.20 -57.78 9.36
N TYR A 90 -11.37 -56.73 9.27
CA TYR A 90 -10.70 -56.08 10.41
C TYR A 90 -10.84 -54.55 10.38
N ASP A 91 -10.84 -53.89 11.55
CA ASP A 91 -10.84 -52.43 11.70
C ASP A 91 -9.44 -51.77 11.54
N HIS A 92 -9.36 -50.44 11.69
CA HIS A 92 -8.12 -49.66 11.56
C HIS A 92 -7.04 -49.99 12.62
N ASN A 93 -7.37 -50.78 13.64
CA ASN A 93 -6.46 -51.28 14.66
C ASN A 93 -6.17 -52.79 14.54
N GLY A 94 -6.71 -53.46 13.52
CA GLY A 94 -6.47 -54.88 13.25
C GLY A 94 -7.34 -55.85 14.08
N ASN A 95 -8.49 -55.42 14.61
CA ASN A 95 -9.44 -56.29 15.32
C ASN A 95 -10.57 -56.79 14.41
N SER A 96 -11.03 -58.03 14.58
CA SER A 96 -12.10 -58.61 13.75
C SER A 96 -13.45 -57.97 14.04
N LEU A 97 -14.16 -57.49 13.02
CA LEU A 97 -15.51 -56.91 13.16
C LEU A 97 -16.57 -58.02 13.28
N ASN A 98 -17.46 -57.93 14.28
CA ASN A 98 -18.67 -58.77 14.33
C ASN A 98 -19.86 -58.03 13.71
N ILE A 99 -20.69 -58.74 12.95
CA ILE A 99 -21.89 -58.20 12.32
C ILE A 99 -22.84 -57.61 13.38
N GLY A 100 -22.99 -56.27 13.39
CA GLY A 100 -23.97 -55.54 14.20
C GLY A 100 -23.41 -54.58 15.26
N GLU A 101 -22.11 -54.31 15.29
CA GLU A 101 -21.52 -53.29 16.20
C GLU A 101 -21.52 -51.88 15.58
N ASP A 102 -21.84 -50.88 16.39
CA ASP A 102 -21.86 -49.48 16.01
C ASP A 102 -20.42 -48.96 15.82
N MET A 103 -20.14 -48.32 14.68
CA MET A 103 -18.90 -47.57 14.46
C MET A 103 -19.16 -46.07 14.62
N THR A 104 -18.40 -45.46 15.51
CA THR A 104 -18.29 -44.00 15.66
C THR A 104 -17.02 -43.51 14.98
N PHE A 105 -17.13 -42.41 14.24
CA PHE A 105 -15.96 -41.66 13.78
C PHE A 105 -16.10 -40.20 14.19
N GLU A 106 -14.95 -39.53 14.34
CA GLU A 106 -14.85 -38.10 14.60
C GLU A 106 -13.67 -37.53 13.82
N TYR A 107 -13.93 -36.58 12.92
CA TYR A 107 -12.91 -35.85 12.17
C TYR A 107 -13.41 -34.44 11.83
N ALA A 108 -12.56 -33.43 12.03
CA ALA A 108 -12.88 -32.02 11.81
C ALA A 108 -14.19 -31.55 12.49
N GLY A 109 -14.45 -32.01 13.72
CA GLY A 109 -15.60 -31.56 14.53
C GLY A 109 -16.95 -32.21 14.18
N ILE A 110 -16.97 -33.17 13.25
CA ILE A 110 -18.18 -33.93 12.89
C ILE A 110 -18.07 -35.33 13.47
N SER A 111 -19.08 -35.75 14.24
CA SER A 111 -19.22 -37.11 14.77
C SER A 111 -20.52 -37.76 14.29
N GLY A 112 -20.47 -39.06 14.02
CA GLY A 112 -21.63 -39.82 13.58
C GLY A 112 -21.52 -41.31 13.91
N THR A 113 -22.68 -41.93 14.15
CA THR A 113 -22.82 -43.37 14.46
C THR A 113 -23.71 -44.01 13.41
N PHE A 114 -23.22 -45.04 12.71
CA PHE A 114 -24.05 -45.76 11.74
C PHE A 114 -24.71 -46.99 12.36
N SER A 115 -26.05 -47.00 12.37
CA SER A 115 -26.84 -48.23 12.49
C SER A 115 -27.93 -48.25 11.41
N GLY A 116 -27.86 -49.24 10.52
CA GLY A 116 -28.95 -49.59 9.59
C GLY A 116 -29.53 -48.48 8.70
N GLY A 117 -28.81 -48.11 7.64
CA GLY A 117 -29.39 -47.50 6.44
C GLY A 117 -29.79 -46.02 6.53
N GLY A 118 -28.83 -45.13 6.27
CA GLY A 118 -29.05 -43.71 5.96
C GLY A 118 -27.83 -43.14 5.20
N THR A 119 -28.07 -42.31 4.19
CA THR A 119 -27.04 -41.67 3.34
C THR A 119 -26.59 -40.32 3.91
N ALA A 120 -25.29 -40.05 3.84
CA ALA A 120 -24.69 -38.72 3.94
C ALA A 120 -24.10 -38.33 2.57
N THR A 121 -24.17 -37.05 2.19
CA THR A 121 -23.62 -36.54 0.92
C THR A 121 -22.96 -35.18 1.14
N LEU A 122 -21.74 -35.00 0.63
CA LEU A 122 -21.02 -33.72 0.56
C LEU A 122 -20.06 -33.66 -0.67
N ASN A 123 -19.83 -32.44 -1.15
CA ASN A 123 -19.08 -32.01 -2.35
C ASN A 123 -17.59 -31.70 -2.08
N SER A 124 -16.71 -32.32 -2.88
CA SER A 124 -15.24 -32.28 -2.86
C SER A 124 -14.54 -33.08 -1.74
N PHE A 125 -13.41 -33.69 -2.10
CA PHE A 125 -12.41 -34.22 -1.16
C PHE A 125 -11.02 -33.87 -1.67
N THR A 126 -10.17 -33.39 -0.78
CA THR A 126 -8.72 -33.25 -0.96
C THR A 126 -8.04 -34.34 -0.13
N PHE A 127 -6.96 -34.92 -0.67
CA PHE A 127 -6.06 -35.79 0.11
C PHE A 127 -4.73 -35.09 0.25
N THR A 128 -4.21 -35.04 1.46
CA THR A 128 -2.90 -34.47 1.79
C THR A 128 -1.76 -35.44 1.46
N GLU A 129 -2.05 -36.73 1.22
CA GLU A 129 -1.06 -37.74 0.88
C GLU A 129 -1.71 -38.93 0.13
N ILE A 130 -1.10 -39.39 -0.96
CA ILE A 130 -1.44 -40.68 -1.59
C ILE A 130 -0.42 -41.72 -1.10
N GLU A 131 -0.84 -42.55 -0.14
CA GLU A 131 -0.01 -43.63 0.37
C GLU A 131 -0.08 -44.85 -0.59
N MET A 132 1.01 -45.14 -1.32
CA MET A 132 1.11 -46.36 -2.14
C MET A 132 1.21 -47.60 -1.25
N LYS A 133 0.08 -48.23 -0.93
CA LYS A 133 0.06 -49.44 -0.06
C LYS A 133 0.71 -50.68 -0.68
N ARG A 134 0.94 -50.71 -1.99
CA ARG A 134 1.66 -51.80 -2.69
C ARG A 134 2.42 -51.28 -3.91
N TRP A 135 3.72 -51.51 -3.91
CA TRP A 135 4.57 -51.49 -5.08
C TRP A 135 5.04 -52.93 -5.39
N GLN A 136 4.93 -53.36 -6.65
CA GLN A 136 5.41 -54.67 -7.09
C GLN A 136 6.29 -54.45 -8.33
N ALA A 137 7.61 -54.56 -8.17
CA ALA A 137 8.52 -54.27 -9.27
C ALA A 137 8.54 -55.43 -10.28
N PHE A 138 8.55 -55.09 -11.56
CA PHE A 138 8.65 -56.03 -12.68
C PHE A 138 10.11 -56.44 -12.93
N LYS A 139 10.75 -57.15 -11.99
CA LYS A 139 11.89 -58.07 -12.20
C LYS A 139 12.46 -58.59 -10.88
N ASP A 140 12.89 -59.83 -10.91
CA ASP A 140 13.34 -60.60 -9.75
C ASP A 140 14.64 -60.02 -9.14
N ALA A 141 14.52 -59.51 -7.91
CA ALA A 141 15.58 -59.08 -6.97
C ALA A 141 16.06 -57.61 -7.03
N TYR A 142 15.76 -56.88 -5.95
CA TYR A 142 16.21 -55.54 -5.59
C TYR A 142 16.39 -55.50 -4.06
N VAL A 143 17.28 -54.64 -3.56
CA VAL A 143 17.47 -54.40 -2.12
C VAL A 143 17.05 -52.97 -1.81
N ILE A 144 16.13 -52.82 -0.86
CA ILE A 144 15.78 -51.54 -0.26
C ILE A 144 16.76 -51.29 0.88
N VAL A 145 17.48 -50.17 0.84
CA VAL A 145 18.39 -49.76 1.91
C VAL A 145 17.82 -48.52 2.58
N GLN A 146 17.48 -48.65 3.87
CA GLN A 146 17.06 -47.54 4.72
C GLN A 146 18.29 -46.96 5.43
N SER A 147 18.37 -45.64 5.53
CA SER A 147 19.55 -44.88 5.98
C SER A 147 19.85 -45.00 7.49
N SER A 148 19.89 -46.22 8.06
CA SER A 148 20.48 -46.45 9.40
C SER A 148 20.78 -47.90 9.77
N THR A 149 20.48 -48.91 8.95
CA THR A 149 20.73 -50.33 9.33
C THR A 149 21.44 -51.11 8.23
N THR A 150 22.69 -51.47 8.49
CA THR A 150 23.47 -52.37 7.63
C THR A 150 23.10 -53.83 7.92
N GLY A 151 22.54 -54.51 6.92
CA GLY A 151 22.63 -55.96 6.78
C GLY A 151 21.47 -56.79 7.32
N ALA A 152 20.45 -57.00 6.48
CA ALA A 152 19.69 -58.26 6.46
C ALA A 152 19.09 -58.48 5.06
N VAL A 153 19.50 -59.56 4.39
CA VAL A 153 18.77 -60.06 3.21
C VAL A 153 17.58 -60.84 3.74
N GLN A 154 16.36 -60.32 3.55
CA GLN A 154 15.13 -61.06 3.84
C GLN A 154 14.25 -61.17 2.59
N THR A 155 13.97 -62.41 2.20
CA THR A 155 13.08 -62.81 1.12
C THR A 155 11.65 -62.93 1.64
N ALA A 156 10.88 -61.83 1.65
CA ALA A 156 9.41 -61.86 1.77
C ALA A 156 8.81 -60.55 1.23
N ASN A 157 7.98 -60.66 0.18
CA ASN A 157 7.44 -59.55 -0.62
C ASN A 157 6.29 -58.80 0.07
N THR A 158 6.58 -58.03 1.12
CA THR A 158 5.64 -57.01 1.63
C THR A 158 6.42 -55.90 2.34
N TYR A 159 6.25 -54.65 1.91
CA TYR A 159 6.83 -53.47 2.55
C TYR A 159 5.69 -52.51 2.93
N ALA A 160 5.70 -52.00 4.16
CA ALA A 160 5.00 -50.78 4.54
C ALA A 160 6.09 -49.70 4.64
N LEU A 161 5.96 -48.63 3.88
CA LEU A 161 6.90 -47.51 3.86
C LEU A 161 6.23 -46.37 4.62
N SER A 162 6.86 -45.88 5.68
CA SER A 162 6.28 -44.85 6.55
C SER A 162 7.18 -43.62 6.71
N ASP A 163 8.27 -43.50 5.95
CA ASP A 163 9.18 -42.34 5.99
C ASP A 163 9.76 -42.04 4.58
N ASP A 164 10.01 -40.75 4.31
CA ASP A 164 10.26 -40.12 3.00
C ASP A 164 11.59 -40.45 2.30
N ASP A 165 12.45 -41.32 2.86
CA ASP A 165 13.80 -41.56 2.32
C ASP A 165 14.13 -43.06 2.22
N PHE A 166 13.95 -43.64 1.02
CA PHE A 166 14.44 -44.98 0.69
C PHE A 166 15.18 -45.00 -0.64
N THR A 167 16.23 -45.83 -0.74
CA THR A 167 16.97 -46.04 -1.99
C THR A 167 16.78 -47.48 -2.47
N ILE A 168 16.38 -47.66 -3.73
CA ILE A 168 16.26 -48.97 -4.39
C ILE A 168 17.56 -49.27 -5.11
N VAL A 169 18.23 -50.37 -4.75
CA VAL A 169 19.44 -50.84 -5.42
C VAL A 169 19.14 -52.13 -6.20
N PRO A 170 19.29 -52.17 -7.53
CA PRO A 170 19.17 -53.40 -8.31
C PRO A 170 20.32 -54.36 -7.97
N THR A 171 20.06 -55.65 -7.73
CA THR A 171 21.12 -56.58 -7.31
C THR A 171 22.05 -57.04 -8.42
N ASP A 172 21.78 -56.71 -9.69
CA ASP A 172 22.42 -57.35 -10.85
C ASP A 172 23.29 -56.41 -11.71
N HIS A 173 23.79 -55.30 -11.15
CA HIS A 173 24.76 -54.44 -11.84
C HIS A 173 26.10 -54.33 -11.06
N PRO A 174 27.17 -55.02 -11.50
CA PRO A 174 28.49 -54.85 -10.92
C PRO A 174 29.26 -53.71 -11.64
N THR A 175 28.83 -52.46 -11.53
CA THR A 175 29.67 -51.27 -11.86
C THR A 175 29.11 -49.98 -11.23
N ASN A 176 30.00 -49.19 -10.63
CA ASN A 176 29.77 -47.95 -9.88
C ASN A 176 29.16 -46.76 -10.66
N THR A 177 27.90 -46.83 -11.08
CA THR A 177 27.12 -45.65 -11.46
C THR A 177 25.71 -45.81 -10.89
N VAL A 178 25.41 -45.06 -9.83
CA VAL A 178 24.08 -45.01 -9.22
C VAL A 178 23.26 -44.02 -10.04
N GLU A 179 22.38 -44.51 -10.92
CA GLU A 179 21.23 -43.72 -11.34
C GLU A 179 20.22 -43.77 -10.20
N THR A 180 20.11 -42.68 -9.45
CA THR A 180 19.10 -42.47 -8.41
C THR A 180 17.82 -41.99 -9.07
N CYS A 181 16.76 -42.80 -9.04
CA CYS A 181 15.40 -42.32 -9.32
C CYS A 181 14.78 -41.94 -7.97
N SER A 182 14.58 -40.65 -7.73
CA SER A 182 13.91 -40.13 -6.53
C SER A 182 12.42 -39.95 -6.84
N PHE A 183 11.54 -40.78 -6.30
CA PHE A 183 10.10 -40.56 -6.42
C PHE A 183 9.63 -39.72 -5.23
N ASN A 184 9.25 -38.46 -5.48
CA ASN A 184 8.77 -37.55 -4.43
C ASN A 184 7.27 -37.28 -4.61
N PRO A 185 6.38 -37.86 -3.76
CA PRO A 185 4.94 -37.71 -3.89
C PRO A 185 4.42 -36.29 -3.58
N THR A 186 5.23 -35.41 -2.97
CA THR A 186 4.86 -33.99 -2.74
C THR A 186 4.74 -33.17 -4.03
N ARG A 187 5.15 -33.72 -5.18
CA ARG A 187 5.09 -33.07 -6.50
C ARG A 187 3.74 -33.22 -7.23
N PHE A 188 2.73 -33.80 -6.59
CA PHE A 188 1.41 -34.04 -7.18
C PHE A 188 0.31 -33.31 -6.40
N ASN A 189 0.17 -32.00 -6.61
CA ASN A 189 -1.09 -31.32 -6.32
C ASN A 189 -1.92 -31.31 -7.61
N PHE A 190 -3.04 -32.02 -7.62
CA PHE A 190 -4.04 -31.90 -8.66
C PHE A 190 -5.38 -31.58 -8.02
N THR A 191 -6.00 -30.51 -8.50
CA THR A 191 -7.35 -30.14 -8.11
C THR A 191 -8.31 -30.72 -9.14
N VAL A 192 -9.33 -31.43 -8.67
CA VAL A 192 -10.42 -31.92 -9.52
C VAL A 192 -11.59 -30.97 -9.30
N ASP A 193 -11.76 -30.01 -10.21
CA ASP A 193 -12.91 -29.12 -10.18
C ASP A 193 -14.11 -29.83 -10.80
N VAL A 194 -15.13 -30.04 -9.98
CA VAL A 194 -16.44 -30.58 -10.37
C VAL A 194 -17.31 -29.37 -10.68
N ASP A 195 -17.37 -28.97 -11.95
CA ASP A 195 -18.32 -27.97 -12.44
C ASP A 195 -19.73 -28.58 -12.35
N THR A 196 -20.38 -28.38 -11.22
CA THR A 196 -21.85 -28.51 -11.11
C THR A 196 -22.47 -27.28 -11.77
N PRO A 197 -23.52 -27.42 -12.59
CA PRO A 197 -24.31 -26.25 -12.98
C PRO A 197 -24.78 -25.53 -11.70
N LEU A 198 -24.32 -24.29 -11.51
CA LEU A 198 -24.61 -23.37 -10.38
C LEU A 198 -25.75 -23.87 -9.50
N LEU A 199 -25.39 -24.62 -8.46
CA LEU A 199 -26.22 -24.73 -7.29
C LEU A 199 -26.27 -23.32 -6.69
N ASP A 200 -27.40 -22.97 -6.07
CA ASP A 200 -27.53 -21.67 -5.43
C ASP A 200 -26.52 -21.61 -4.28
N ASP A 201 -25.36 -20.96 -4.49
CA ASP A 201 -24.17 -21.05 -3.64
C ASP A 201 -24.32 -20.29 -2.32
N GLY A 202 -25.51 -19.79 -2.00
CA GLY A 202 -25.78 -18.98 -0.81
C GLY A 202 -25.13 -17.59 -0.84
N LEU A 203 -24.19 -17.33 -1.75
CA LEU A 203 -23.57 -16.03 -2.01
C LEU A 203 -23.46 -15.79 -3.53
N GLN A 204 -23.81 -14.58 -3.97
CA GLN A 204 -23.59 -14.11 -5.34
C GLN A 204 -22.74 -12.82 -5.32
N SER A 205 -21.81 -12.68 -6.25
CA SER A 205 -20.95 -11.49 -6.37
C SER A 205 -21.20 -10.80 -7.71
N PHE A 206 -21.45 -9.50 -7.67
CA PHE A 206 -21.72 -8.67 -8.85
C PHE A 206 -20.64 -7.63 -9.02
N GLU A 207 -19.92 -7.69 -10.14
CA GLU A 207 -18.90 -6.72 -10.51
C GLU A 207 -19.53 -5.38 -10.89
N THR A 208 -19.09 -4.30 -10.25
CA THR A 208 -19.64 -2.95 -10.44
C THR A 208 -18.68 -1.99 -11.15
N GLY A 209 -17.39 -2.32 -11.23
CA GLY A 209 -16.30 -1.43 -11.64
C GLY A 209 -15.79 -0.50 -10.52
N TYR A 210 -16.55 -0.35 -9.43
CA TYR A 210 -16.30 0.63 -8.37
C TYR A 210 -15.92 -0.02 -7.04
N THR A 211 -15.02 0.61 -6.29
CA THR A 211 -14.80 0.25 -4.89
C THR A 211 -15.95 0.83 -4.05
N VAL A 212 -16.94 0.01 -3.72
CA VAL A 212 -18.18 0.42 -3.05
C VAL A 212 -17.98 0.50 -1.54
N TYR A 213 -18.14 1.69 -0.98
CA TYR A 213 -18.02 1.95 0.45
C TYR A 213 -19.33 1.72 1.18
N GLN A 214 -20.45 2.15 0.61
CA GLN A 214 -21.76 2.07 1.25
C GLN A 214 -22.80 1.44 0.33
N VAL A 215 -23.72 0.69 0.92
CA VAL A 215 -24.85 0.07 0.22
C VAL A 215 -26.16 0.36 0.95
N ARG A 216 -27.17 0.77 0.20
CA ARG A 216 -28.55 0.99 0.66
C ARG A 216 -29.53 0.35 -0.32
N THR A 217 -30.80 0.38 0.02
CA THR A 217 -31.87 -0.07 -0.87
C THR A 217 -32.87 1.05 -1.10
N ALA A 218 -33.41 1.11 -2.31
CA ALA A 218 -34.44 2.06 -2.71
C ALA A 218 -35.56 1.35 -3.48
N ARG A 219 -36.74 1.97 -3.53
CA ARG A 219 -37.94 1.47 -4.20
C ARG A 219 -38.29 2.29 -5.44
N ASN A 220 -38.68 1.59 -6.50
CA ASN A 220 -39.37 2.14 -7.66
C ASN A 220 -40.43 1.11 -8.11
N SER A 221 -40.31 0.54 -9.32
CA SER A 221 -41.13 -0.61 -9.74
C SER A 221 -40.89 -1.90 -8.93
N GLY A 222 -39.80 -1.92 -8.16
CA GLY A 222 -39.40 -2.92 -7.17
C GLY A 222 -38.20 -2.42 -6.38
N THR A 223 -37.66 -3.23 -5.48
CA THR A 223 -36.43 -2.90 -4.74
C THR A 223 -35.19 -3.02 -5.62
N TYR A 224 -34.31 -2.03 -5.52
CA TYR A 224 -32.97 -2.05 -6.09
C TYR A 224 -31.95 -1.56 -5.07
N ILE A 225 -30.67 -1.83 -5.35
CA ILE A 225 -29.52 -1.52 -4.52
C ILE A 225 -28.96 -0.17 -4.96
N VAL A 226 -28.66 0.69 -4.00
CA VAL A 226 -27.93 1.94 -4.22
C VAL A 226 -26.53 1.77 -3.66
N GLY A 227 -25.52 1.86 -4.52
CA GLY A 227 -24.10 1.82 -4.12
C GLY A 227 -23.47 3.21 -4.14
N SER A 228 -22.59 3.48 -3.19
CA SER A 228 -21.74 4.68 -3.15
C SER A 228 -20.27 4.28 -3.13
N SER A 229 -19.50 4.80 -4.09
CA SER A 229 -18.11 4.42 -4.34
C SER A 229 -17.09 5.25 -3.56
N TYR A 230 -15.83 4.82 -3.59
CA TYR A 230 -14.68 5.54 -3.05
C TYR A 230 -14.64 7.00 -3.56
N GLU A 231 -14.81 7.22 -4.87
CA GLU A 231 -14.79 8.54 -5.51
C GLU A 231 -16.05 9.37 -5.27
N GLY A 232 -17.08 8.84 -4.59
CA GLY A 232 -18.35 9.53 -4.38
C GLY A 232 -19.36 9.36 -5.51
N THR A 233 -19.05 8.56 -6.53
CA THR A 233 -20.06 8.13 -7.52
C THR A 233 -21.14 7.30 -6.83
N VAL A 234 -22.40 7.62 -7.10
CA VAL A 234 -23.59 6.90 -6.64
C VAL A 234 -24.21 6.18 -7.84
N PHE A 235 -24.67 4.95 -7.64
CA PHE A 235 -25.31 4.17 -8.71
C PHE A 235 -26.47 3.34 -8.19
N GLY A 236 -27.40 3.04 -9.10
CA GLY A 236 -28.49 2.09 -8.87
C GLY A 236 -28.19 0.77 -9.59
N MET A 237 -28.36 -0.34 -8.88
CA MET A 237 -28.18 -1.70 -9.40
C MET A 237 -29.37 -2.56 -8.99
N SER A 238 -29.94 -3.34 -9.90
CA SER A 238 -30.97 -4.30 -9.55
C SER A 238 -30.42 -5.44 -8.67
N THR A 239 -31.32 -6.21 -8.04
CA THR A 239 -30.95 -7.36 -7.20
C THR A 239 -30.36 -8.55 -7.98
N ASN A 240 -30.38 -8.53 -9.31
CA ASN A 240 -29.70 -9.49 -10.18
C ASN A 240 -28.39 -8.96 -10.78
N GLY A 241 -27.91 -7.79 -10.32
CA GLY A 241 -26.61 -7.23 -10.71
C GLY A 241 -26.61 -6.37 -11.97
N GLU A 242 -27.77 -6.00 -12.51
CA GLU A 242 -27.86 -5.10 -13.67
C GLU A 242 -27.73 -3.64 -13.22
N MET A 243 -26.75 -2.92 -13.77
CA MET A 243 -26.60 -1.48 -13.54
C MET A 243 -27.76 -0.72 -14.18
N LEU A 244 -28.53 0.00 -13.36
CA LEU A 244 -29.69 0.78 -13.79
C LEU A 244 -29.30 2.20 -14.19
N TRP A 245 -28.44 2.84 -13.38
CA TRP A 245 -27.96 4.20 -13.58
C TRP A 245 -26.69 4.49 -12.77
N THR A 246 -26.00 5.59 -13.06
CA THR A 246 -24.78 6.03 -12.37
C THR A 246 -24.67 7.55 -12.43
N ASN A 247 -24.26 8.18 -11.32
CA ASN A 247 -24.01 9.62 -11.22
C ASN A 247 -22.72 9.87 -10.43
N GLU A 248 -21.76 10.61 -11.02
CA GLU A 248 -20.44 10.86 -10.43
C GLU A 248 -20.46 11.86 -9.26
N LEU A 249 -21.54 12.63 -9.11
CA LEU A 249 -21.65 13.76 -8.18
C LEU A 249 -20.45 14.73 -8.30
N SER A 250 -19.86 15.17 -7.19
CA SER A 250 -18.73 16.09 -7.18
C SER A 250 -17.35 15.42 -7.26
N GLY A 251 -17.29 14.08 -7.23
CA GLY A 251 -16.02 13.34 -7.20
C GLY A 251 -15.32 13.31 -5.83
N PHE A 252 -16.04 13.63 -4.75
CA PHE A 252 -15.60 13.48 -3.36
C PHE A 252 -16.48 12.49 -2.61
N VAL A 253 -15.95 11.85 -1.58
CA VAL A 253 -16.64 10.76 -0.85
C VAL A 253 -17.98 11.19 -0.24
N ASN A 254 -18.98 10.31 -0.31
CA ASN A 254 -20.21 10.43 0.46
C ASN A 254 -20.06 9.73 1.82
N HIS A 255 -20.45 10.39 2.90
CA HIS A 255 -20.39 9.85 4.26
C HIS A 255 -21.68 9.16 4.70
N ASP A 256 -22.81 9.49 4.07
CA ASP A 256 -24.08 8.80 4.29
C ASP A 256 -24.95 8.84 3.02
N ILE A 257 -25.74 7.78 2.84
CA ILE A 257 -26.74 7.64 1.79
C ILE A 257 -28.07 7.28 2.46
N TYR A 258 -29.13 7.99 2.09
CA TYR A 258 -30.48 7.75 2.57
C TYR A 258 -31.46 7.73 1.41
N CYS A 259 -32.37 6.75 1.39
CA CYS A 259 -33.34 6.56 0.33
C CYS A 259 -34.75 6.60 0.93
N GLU A 260 -35.61 7.48 0.42
CA GLU A 260 -37.01 7.62 0.87
C GLU A 260 -37.83 8.38 -0.17
N ASP A 261 -39.12 8.06 -0.26
CA ASP A 261 -40.10 8.76 -1.08
C ASP A 261 -40.42 10.16 -0.51
N LEU A 262 -39.86 11.21 -1.11
CA LEU A 262 -40.07 12.60 -0.70
C LEU A 262 -41.36 13.18 -1.30
N THR A 263 -41.98 12.52 -2.28
CA THR A 263 -43.12 13.07 -3.04
C THR A 263 -44.45 12.38 -2.74
N GLY A 264 -44.41 11.23 -2.08
CA GLY A 264 -45.55 10.36 -1.80
C GLY A 264 -46.04 9.59 -3.04
N ASP A 265 -45.21 9.41 -4.07
CA ASP A 265 -45.57 8.72 -5.30
C ASP A 265 -45.22 7.22 -5.31
N GLY A 266 -44.59 6.73 -4.24
CA GLY A 266 -44.14 5.36 -4.07
C GLY A 266 -42.77 5.06 -4.69
N VAL A 267 -42.04 6.08 -5.11
CA VAL A 267 -40.68 5.99 -5.66
C VAL A 267 -39.73 6.73 -4.71
N ASP A 268 -38.63 6.09 -4.34
CA ASP A 268 -37.65 6.69 -3.44
C ASP A 268 -36.72 7.63 -4.23
N GLU A 269 -36.48 8.81 -3.65
CA GLU A 269 -35.34 9.66 -3.98
C GLU A 269 -34.09 9.24 -3.20
N ILE A 270 -32.91 9.62 -3.70
CA ILE A 270 -31.61 9.24 -3.14
C ILE A 270 -30.89 10.49 -2.65
N LEU A 271 -30.67 10.55 -1.34
CA LEU A 271 -29.96 11.63 -0.67
C LEU A 271 -28.51 11.20 -0.38
N ALA A 272 -27.54 12.05 -0.73
CA ALA A 272 -26.12 11.79 -0.48
C ALA A 272 -25.45 12.95 0.26
N ALA A 273 -24.98 12.66 1.48
CA ALA A 273 -24.23 13.58 2.32
C ALA A 273 -22.75 13.56 1.92
N ASN A 274 -22.26 14.63 1.28
CA ASN A 274 -20.94 14.66 0.66
C ASN A 274 -19.88 15.39 1.50
N ALA A 275 -18.63 14.92 1.41
CA ALA A 275 -17.49 15.51 2.09
C ALA A 275 -17.14 16.94 1.65
N ASP A 276 -17.65 17.40 0.50
CA ASP A 276 -17.52 18.78 0.03
C ASP A 276 -18.49 19.77 0.70
N GLY A 277 -19.33 19.30 1.61
CA GLY A 277 -20.33 20.08 2.35
C GLY A 277 -21.69 20.18 1.68
N THR A 278 -21.89 19.50 0.55
CA THR A 278 -23.16 19.46 -0.17
C THR A 278 -24.00 18.26 0.25
N LEU A 279 -25.31 18.46 0.40
CA LEU A 279 -26.30 17.41 0.34
C LEU A 279 -26.88 17.37 -1.08
N TYR A 280 -26.72 16.24 -1.76
CA TYR A 280 -27.31 15.98 -3.07
C TYR A 280 -28.62 15.21 -2.92
N CYS A 281 -29.59 15.49 -3.80
CA CYS A 281 -30.79 14.69 -3.97
C CYS A 281 -30.93 14.30 -5.44
N LEU A 282 -31.04 12.99 -5.68
CA LEU A 282 -31.20 12.38 -7.00
C LEU A 282 -32.58 11.74 -7.11
N ASP A 283 -33.12 11.69 -8.31
CA ASP A 283 -34.31 10.89 -8.61
C ASP A 283 -33.97 9.39 -8.73
N SER A 284 -34.99 8.57 -8.96
CA SER A 284 -34.82 7.11 -9.14
C SER A 284 -34.09 6.69 -10.43
N ASN A 285 -33.79 7.62 -11.34
CA ASN A 285 -32.94 7.42 -12.51
C ASN A 285 -31.50 7.91 -12.27
N GLY A 286 -31.20 8.41 -11.06
CA GLY A 286 -29.91 8.98 -10.70
C GLY A 286 -29.70 10.41 -11.19
N ASP A 287 -30.71 11.10 -11.70
CA ASP A 287 -30.60 12.48 -12.18
C ASP A 287 -30.71 13.47 -11.00
N ASP A 288 -29.88 14.53 -11.02
CA ASP A 288 -29.89 15.59 -10.00
C ASP A 288 -31.27 16.30 -9.93
N LEU A 289 -31.92 16.25 -8.76
CA LEU A 289 -33.14 16.99 -8.48
C LEU A 289 -32.85 18.35 -7.86
N TRP A 290 -32.05 18.36 -6.80
CA TRP A 290 -31.64 19.56 -6.09
C TRP A 290 -30.40 19.31 -5.23
N GLN A 291 -29.77 20.40 -4.80
CA GLN A 291 -28.58 20.39 -3.95
C GLN A 291 -28.73 21.44 -2.84
N PHE A 292 -28.16 21.15 -1.67
CA PHE A 292 -28.12 22.09 -0.54
C PHE A 292 -26.68 22.19 0.01
N LYS A 293 -26.17 23.41 0.13
CA LYS A 293 -24.83 23.70 0.66
C LYS A 293 -24.82 25.04 1.40
N THR A 294 -24.27 25.07 2.60
CA THR A 294 -24.11 26.29 3.41
C THR A 294 -22.66 26.75 3.51
N ASN A 295 -21.74 25.80 3.65
CA ASN A 295 -20.30 26.03 3.76
C ASN A 295 -19.53 24.81 3.19
N ASN A 296 -18.23 24.71 3.44
CA ASN A 296 -17.38 23.63 2.94
C ASN A 296 -17.04 22.56 3.99
N ALA A 297 -17.52 22.68 5.23
CA ALA A 297 -17.34 21.61 6.21
C ALA A 297 -18.08 20.36 5.74
N LEU A 298 -17.53 19.18 6.05
CA LEU A 298 -18.11 17.93 5.56
C LEU A 298 -19.58 17.76 6.01
N MET A 299 -20.46 17.40 5.08
CA MET A 299 -21.82 16.94 5.37
C MET A 299 -21.74 15.46 5.71
N ASN A 300 -22.25 15.05 6.86
CA ASN A 300 -21.95 13.72 7.42
C ASN A 300 -23.14 12.77 7.46
N ALA A 301 -24.34 13.28 7.72
CA ALA A 301 -25.51 12.45 7.95
C ALA A 301 -26.77 13.10 7.36
N VAL A 302 -27.70 12.25 6.91
CA VAL A 302 -28.99 12.66 6.38
C VAL A 302 -30.05 11.61 6.70
N CYS A 303 -31.27 12.05 6.98
CA CYS A 303 -32.46 11.21 6.97
C CYS A 303 -33.71 12.02 6.57
N VAL A 304 -34.83 11.33 6.41
CA VAL A 304 -36.13 11.94 6.12
C VAL A 304 -37.10 11.58 7.23
N ILE A 305 -37.82 12.56 7.76
CA ILE A 305 -38.88 12.34 8.75
C ILE A 305 -40.20 12.96 8.31
N HIS A 306 -41.30 12.48 8.85
CA HIS A 306 -42.65 12.89 8.49
C HIS A 306 -43.37 13.57 9.65
N SER A 307 -43.95 14.74 9.37
CA SER A 307 -44.96 15.35 10.26
C SER A 307 -46.31 15.35 9.55
N ASN A 308 -47.27 14.58 10.06
CA ASN A 308 -48.60 14.43 9.45
C ASN A 308 -48.53 14.16 7.94
N THR A 309 -47.74 13.15 7.55
CA THR A 309 -47.42 12.75 6.15
C THR A 309 -46.62 13.75 5.32
N THR A 310 -46.22 14.91 5.87
CA THR A 310 -45.34 15.85 5.16
C THR A 310 -43.88 15.47 5.41
N PRO A 311 -43.09 15.13 4.37
CA PRO A 311 -41.69 14.79 4.53
C PRO A 311 -40.81 16.03 4.72
N TYR A 312 -39.83 15.91 5.62
CA TYR A 312 -38.78 16.88 5.88
C TYR A 312 -37.44 16.18 5.88
N VAL A 313 -36.46 16.78 5.19
CA VAL A 313 -35.10 16.27 5.18
C VAL A 313 -34.34 16.89 6.36
N ALA A 314 -33.76 16.04 7.19
CA ALA A 314 -32.84 16.43 8.26
C ALA A 314 -31.42 16.06 7.83
N CYS A 315 -30.49 17.02 7.88
CA CYS A 315 -29.09 16.76 7.57
C CYS A 315 -28.14 17.55 8.46
N GLY A 316 -26.92 17.06 8.62
CA GLY A 316 -25.93 17.73 9.46
C GLY A 316 -24.52 17.20 9.25
N GLY A 317 -23.55 17.99 9.67
CA GLY A 317 -22.15 17.76 9.41
C GLY A 317 -21.24 18.19 10.55
N PHE A 318 -19.99 18.50 10.18
CA PHE A 318 -18.96 18.91 11.14
C PHE A 318 -18.89 20.43 11.33
N ASP A 319 -19.84 21.16 10.74
CA ASP A 319 -20.14 22.54 11.11
C ASP A 319 -21.07 22.64 12.33
N GLN A 320 -21.25 21.53 13.05
CA GLN A 320 -21.98 21.43 14.32
C GLN A 320 -23.47 21.79 14.24
N ARG A 321 -24.05 21.77 13.04
CA ARG A 321 -25.42 22.20 12.77
C ARG A 321 -26.29 21.05 12.27
N LEU A 322 -27.53 21.06 12.74
CA LEU A 322 -28.66 20.32 12.16
C LEU A 322 -29.45 21.27 11.26
N TYR A 323 -29.71 20.86 10.03
CA TYR A 323 -30.48 21.57 9.04
C TYR A 323 -31.79 20.85 8.76
N TRP A 324 -32.86 21.63 8.62
CA TRP A 324 -34.18 21.18 8.19
C TRP A 324 -34.48 21.73 6.81
N LEU A 325 -34.80 20.85 5.86
CA LEU A 325 -35.17 21.20 4.51
C LEU A 325 -36.57 20.68 4.16
N THR A 326 -37.22 21.32 3.19
CA THR A 326 -38.40 20.75 2.53
C THR A 326 -37.99 19.56 1.65
N ALA A 327 -38.97 18.75 1.22
CA ALA A 327 -38.80 17.72 0.19
C ALA A 327 -38.12 18.22 -1.10
N SER A 328 -38.26 19.52 -1.42
CA SER A 328 -37.65 20.16 -2.59
C SER A 328 -36.31 20.85 -2.30
N GLY A 329 -35.65 20.49 -1.20
CA GLY A 329 -34.33 21.00 -0.81
C GLY A 329 -34.30 22.45 -0.32
N GLN A 330 -35.45 23.08 -0.04
CA GLN A 330 -35.47 24.46 0.44
C GLN A 330 -35.19 24.50 1.95
N HIS A 331 -34.22 25.33 2.35
CA HIS A 331 -33.88 25.53 3.75
C HIS A 331 -35.06 26.10 4.56
N ILE A 332 -35.37 25.45 5.68
CA ILE A 332 -36.42 25.86 6.61
C ILE A 332 -35.77 26.47 7.87
N LYS A 333 -34.83 25.74 8.46
CA LYS A 333 -34.28 26.02 9.78
C LYS A 333 -32.89 25.42 9.95
N THR A 334 -32.11 26.06 10.82
CA THR A 334 -30.84 25.54 11.34
C THR A 334 -30.90 25.53 12.87
N VAL A 335 -30.43 24.44 13.48
CA VAL A 335 -30.25 24.31 14.93
C VAL A 335 -28.77 24.03 15.19
N HIS A 336 -28.11 24.90 15.94
CA HIS A 336 -26.72 24.72 16.32
C HIS A 336 -26.63 23.90 17.62
N SER A 337 -25.65 22.99 17.72
CA SER A 337 -25.54 22.07 18.85
C SER A 337 -25.35 22.75 20.20
N ASP A 338 -24.68 23.92 20.24
CA ASP A 338 -24.50 24.78 21.44
C ASP A 338 -25.80 25.15 22.17
N THR A 339 -26.95 25.03 21.50
CA THR A 339 -28.25 25.35 22.09
C THR A 339 -28.81 24.25 22.99
N TYR A 340 -28.37 22.99 22.84
CA TYR A 340 -28.94 21.84 23.57
C TYR A 340 -27.93 20.77 24.01
N SER A 341 -26.73 20.73 23.44
CA SER A 341 -25.79 19.64 23.63
C SER A 341 -25.28 19.54 25.07
N GLN A 342 -25.09 18.29 25.51
CA GLN A 342 -24.49 17.92 26.80
C GLN A 342 -23.12 17.25 26.61
N ASP A 343 -22.59 17.24 25.39
CA ASP A 343 -21.30 16.64 25.07
C ASP A 343 -20.15 17.47 25.64
N THR A 344 -19.11 16.79 26.10
CA THR A 344 -17.95 17.42 26.74
C THR A 344 -16.66 16.94 26.10
N THR A 345 -15.71 17.85 25.98
CA THR A 345 -14.32 17.55 25.64
C THR A 345 -13.58 16.97 26.86
N TRP A 346 -12.45 16.30 26.64
CA TRP A 346 -11.69 15.65 27.72
C TRP A 346 -10.16 15.64 27.53
N GLY A 347 -9.45 15.42 28.63
CA GLY A 347 -7.99 15.27 28.69
C GLY A 347 -7.22 16.58 28.50
N ASP A 348 -5.90 16.49 28.64
CA ASP A 348 -5.02 17.66 28.73
C ASP A 348 -4.60 18.19 27.35
N VAL A 349 -5.56 18.63 26.54
CA VAL A 349 -5.29 19.30 25.26
C VAL A 349 -5.20 20.82 25.49
N PRO A 350 -4.17 21.52 25.01
CA PRO A 350 -4.12 22.98 25.08
C PRO A 350 -5.27 23.61 24.29
N ALA A 351 -6.11 24.40 24.96
CA ALA A 351 -7.28 25.07 24.37
C ALA A 351 -8.19 24.11 23.55
N PRO A 352 -8.86 23.13 24.21
CA PRO A 352 -9.76 22.22 23.52
C PRO A 352 -10.97 22.99 22.94
N PRO A 353 -11.74 22.38 22.01
CA PRO A 353 -13.00 22.94 21.56
C PRO A 353 -13.96 23.19 22.75
N PRO A 354 -14.95 24.07 22.59
CA PRO A 354 -15.94 24.31 23.64
C PRO A 354 -16.67 23.03 24.05
N ASP A 355 -16.94 22.90 25.35
CA ASP A 355 -17.95 21.95 25.84
C ASP A 355 -19.35 22.42 25.41
N GLY A 356 -20.29 21.48 25.30
CA GLY A 356 -21.66 21.77 24.89
C GLY A 356 -21.80 21.93 23.38
N GLU A 357 -20.84 21.48 22.57
CA GLU A 357 -20.91 21.46 21.11
C GLU A 357 -20.64 20.04 20.61
N HIS A 358 -21.25 19.65 19.49
CA HIS A 358 -20.97 18.38 18.84
C HIS A 358 -21.21 18.44 17.33
N ASN A 359 -20.62 17.47 16.60
CA ASN A 359 -20.94 17.18 15.21
C ASN A 359 -22.12 16.21 15.14
N VAL A 360 -22.86 16.25 14.04
CA VAL A 360 -23.92 15.28 13.75
C VAL A 360 -23.27 14.00 13.20
N ASN A 361 -23.32 12.89 13.96
CA ASN A 361 -22.70 11.63 13.55
C ASN A 361 -23.66 10.77 12.72
N PHE A 362 -24.86 10.51 13.24
CA PHE A 362 -25.92 9.78 12.55
C PHE A 362 -27.26 10.46 12.77
N LEU A 363 -28.14 10.34 11.78
CA LEU A 363 -29.55 10.70 11.84
C LEU A 363 -30.38 9.47 11.48
N ARG A 364 -31.32 9.12 12.34
CA ARG A 364 -32.24 7.99 12.18
C ARG A 364 -33.66 8.40 12.55
N VAL A 365 -34.61 7.58 12.13
CA VAL A 365 -36.03 7.84 12.35
C VAL A 365 -36.56 6.87 13.39
N MET A 366 -37.18 7.40 14.43
CA MET A 366 -38.05 6.63 15.29
C MET A 366 -39.47 6.72 14.74
N LYS A 367 -40.14 5.57 14.55
CA LYS A 367 -41.55 5.50 14.17
C LYS A 367 -42.34 4.91 15.32
N TYR A 368 -43.46 5.54 15.69
CA TYR A 368 -44.35 5.05 16.73
C TYR A 368 -45.59 4.36 16.15
N PRO A 369 -46.26 3.48 16.91
CA PRO A 369 -47.49 2.80 16.47
C PRO A 369 -48.64 3.73 16.05
N ASP A 370 -48.64 4.98 16.51
CA ASP A 370 -49.63 6.00 16.14
C ASP A 370 -49.29 6.75 14.84
N GLY A 371 -48.16 6.43 14.21
CA GLY A 371 -47.66 7.02 12.98
C GLY A 371 -46.93 8.35 13.17
N SER A 372 -46.69 8.78 14.42
CA SER A 372 -45.77 9.88 14.69
C SER A 372 -44.31 9.43 14.52
N GLU A 373 -43.44 10.39 14.20
CA GLU A 373 -42.01 10.14 14.02
C GLU A 373 -41.17 11.14 14.81
N ASP A 374 -40.08 10.66 15.38
CA ASP A 374 -39.01 11.50 15.93
C ASP A 374 -37.73 11.36 15.13
N LEU A 375 -36.97 12.45 15.07
CA LEU A 375 -35.58 12.41 14.67
C LEU A 375 -34.73 11.94 15.84
N VAL A 376 -33.98 10.85 15.64
CA VAL A 376 -32.95 10.37 16.56
C VAL A 376 -31.58 10.75 16.01
N MET A 377 -30.88 11.59 16.74
CA MET A 377 -29.54 12.05 16.36
C MET A 377 -28.49 11.51 17.32
N HIS A 378 -27.48 10.84 16.77
CA HIS A 378 -26.26 10.51 17.52
C HIS A 378 -25.22 11.62 17.36
N SER A 379 -24.66 12.09 18.47
CA SER A 379 -23.62 13.12 18.48
C SER A 379 -22.20 12.55 18.54
N THR A 380 -21.22 13.32 18.07
CA THR A 380 -19.81 13.04 18.32
C THR A 380 -19.00 14.33 18.49
N VAL A 381 -17.97 14.29 19.32
CA VAL A 381 -16.98 15.38 19.46
C VAL A 381 -15.60 14.98 18.97
N GLY A 382 -15.42 13.73 18.52
CA GLY A 382 -14.12 13.24 18.06
C GLY A 382 -13.90 11.74 18.26
N TRP A 383 -12.63 11.35 18.20
CA TRP A 383 -12.21 9.96 18.34
C TRP A 383 -12.51 9.45 19.76
N SER A 384 -13.21 8.31 19.84
CA SER A 384 -13.60 7.63 21.09
C SER A 384 -14.64 8.37 21.92
N SER A 385 -15.28 9.40 21.36
CA SER A 385 -16.51 9.95 21.93
C SER A 385 -17.66 8.97 21.74
N LYS A 386 -18.33 8.61 22.82
CA LYS A 386 -19.51 7.74 22.82
C LYS A 386 -20.77 8.53 22.40
N GLY A 387 -20.75 9.84 22.62
CA GLY A 387 -21.84 10.75 22.27
C GLY A 387 -23.09 10.57 23.14
N HIS A 388 -24.16 11.19 22.65
CA HIS A 388 -25.51 11.10 23.16
C HIS A 388 -26.47 10.75 22.02
N LEU A 389 -27.63 10.21 22.37
CA LEU A 389 -28.81 10.18 21.50
C LEU A 389 -29.73 11.35 21.89
N TYR A 390 -30.09 12.18 20.91
CA TYR A 390 -31.02 13.29 21.09
C TYR A 390 -32.26 13.06 20.23
N TRP A 391 -33.44 13.30 20.83
CA TRP A 391 -34.75 13.03 20.23
C TRP A 391 -35.48 14.33 19.96
N PHE A 392 -35.78 14.60 18.70
CA PHE A 392 -36.47 15.83 18.30
C PHE A 392 -37.83 15.51 17.67
N ASP A 393 -38.86 16.22 18.13
CA ASP A 393 -40.09 16.34 17.34
C ASP A 393 -39.73 16.98 15.97
N PRO A 394 -40.47 16.68 14.90
CA PRO A 394 -40.21 17.28 13.60
C PRO A 394 -40.14 18.82 13.66
N LEU A 395 -39.04 19.39 13.14
CA LEU A 395 -38.76 20.83 13.13
C LEU A 395 -38.55 21.49 14.51
N ALA A 396 -38.39 20.72 15.59
CA ALA A 396 -38.12 21.27 16.92
C ALA A 396 -36.76 21.97 17.01
N ASP A 397 -36.68 22.99 17.86
CA ASP A 397 -35.42 23.69 18.18
C ASP A 397 -34.62 22.97 19.28
N MET A 398 -35.29 22.16 20.09
CA MET A 398 -34.72 21.48 21.25
C MET A 398 -35.16 20.02 21.25
N PRO A 399 -34.29 19.09 21.66
CA PRO A 399 -34.69 17.72 21.85
C PRO A 399 -35.63 17.61 23.05
N HIS A 400 -36.66 16.76 22.96
CA HIS A 400 -37.54 16.47 24.09
C HIS A 400 -36.96 15.38 25.01
N GLN A 401 -36.01 14.57 24.50
CA GLN A 401 -35.29 13.52 25.25
C GLN A 401 -33.81 13.51 24.87
N THR A 402 -32.95 13.15 25.84
CA THR A 402 -31.50 13.05 25.67
C THR A 402 -30.97 11.89 26.49
N ASP A 403 -30.27 10.96 25.84
CA ASP A 403 -29.74 9.75 26.45
C ASP A 403 -28.23 9.68 26.28
N LYS A 404 -27.51 9.63 27.39
CA LYS A 404 -26.04 9.54 27.38
C LYS A 404 -25.59 8.10 27.13
N VAL A 405 -24.75 7.92 26.11
CA VAL A 405 -24.06 6.65 25.87
C VAL A 405 -22.84 6.55 26.80
N ASP A 406 -23.01 5.94 27.97
CA ASP A 406 -21.94 5.82 28.96
C ASP A 406 -20.94 4.69 28.61
N LYS A 407 -19.72 4.75 29.17
CA LYS A 407 -18.68 3.72 29.01
C LYS A 407 -19.09 2.32 29.50
N ALA A 408 -20.12 2.24 30.35
CA ALA A 408 -20.71 0.96 30.76
C ALA A 408 -21.45 0.25 29.60
N PHE A 409 -21.79 1.00 28.55
CA PHE A 409 -22.62 0.55 27.43
C PHE A 409 -21.95 0.64 26.06
N ALA A 410 -20.87 1.43 25.93
CA ALA A 410 -20.04 1.49 24.73
C ALA A 410 -18.57 1.79 25.06
N THR A 411 -17.64 1.07 24.44
CA THR A 411 -16.20 1.20 24.70
C THR A 411 -15.52 2.23 23.79
N ASP A 412 -16.07 2.48 22.59
CA ASP A 412 -15.57 3.44 21.60
C ASP A 412 -16.69 4.29 20.97
N ASN A 413 -16.39 5.10 19.96
CA ASN A 413 -17.40 5.85 19.22
C ASN A 413 -18.30 4.94 18.37
N ALA A 414 -19.53 5.41 18.08
CA ALA A 414 -20.43 4.70 17.16
C ALA A 414 -19.95 4.90 15.71
N GLY A 415 -19.66 3.79 15.05
CA GLY A 415 -19.31 3.73 13.63
C GLY A 415 -20.43 3.24 12.73
N TYR A 416 -21.48 2.66 13.31
CA TYR A 416 -22.65 2.17 12.59
C TYR A 416 -23.88 2.26 13.50
N ILE A 417 -25.05 2.61 12.93
CA ILE A 417 -26.34 2.55 13.64
C ILE A 417 -27.40 1.97 12.71
N SER A 418 -28.12 0.97 13.20
CA SER A 418 -29.29 0.35 12.57
C SER A 418 -30.46 0.26 13.54
N GLU A 419 -31.66 0.10 12.99
CA GLU A 419 -32.92 0.09 13.72
C GLU A 419 -33.79 -1.10 13.32
N TYR A 420 -34.28 -1.86 14.30
CA TYR A 420 -35.13 -3.03 14.09
C TYR A 420 -36.12 -3.19 15.25
N ASP A 421 -37.39 -3.48 14.95
CA ASP A 421 -38.39 -3.92 15.92
C ASP A 421 -38.12 -5.40 16.26
N THR A 422 -37.33 -5.65 17.31
CA THR A 422 -36.89 -7.01 17.68
C THR A 422 -37.80 -7.70 18.68
N ASP A 423 -38.64 -6.95 19.41
CA ASP A 423 -39.59 -7.51 20.38
C ASP A 423 -41.05 -7.52 19.89
N GLY A 424 -41.32 -6.94 18.72
CA GLY A 424 -42.61 -6.94 18.05
C GLY A 424 -43.62 -5.99 18.68
N ASP A 425 -43.18 -5.01 19.48
CA ASP A 425 -44.04 -4.04 20.12
C ASP A 425 -44.45 -2.87 19.19
N GLY A 426 -43.89 -2.80 17.98
CA GLY A 426 -44.12 -1.77 16.98
C GLY A 426 -43.22 -0.54 17.12
N THR A 427 -42.22 -0.60 18.00
CA THR A 427 -41.14 0.36 18.20
C THR A 427 -39.82 -0.28 17.76
N ASN A 428 -38.96 0.46 17.08
CA ASN A 428 -37.64 -0.06 16.73
C ASN A 428 -36.66 0.11 17.89
N GLU A 429 -35.86 -0.92 18.16
CA GLU A 429 -34.63 -0.79 18.94
C GLU A 429 -33.47 -0.35 18.07
N PHE A 430 -32.53 0.37 18.68
CA PHE A 430 -31.32 0.86 18.00
C PHE A 430 -30.11 0.00 18.35
N PHE A 431 -29.35 -0.37 17.33
CA PHE A 431 -28.11 -1.12 17.46
C PHE A 431 -26.96 -0.26 16.96
N MET A 432 -26.02 0.03 17.86
CA MET A 432 -24.85 0.87 17.58
C MET A 432 -23.60 0.01 17.63
N GLY A 433 -22.83 -0.04 16.55
CA GLY A 433 -21.55 -0.73 16.54
C GLY A 433 -20.38 0.22 16.71
N SER A 434 -19.35 -0.20 17.45
CA SER A 434 -18.15 0.60 17.70
C SER A 434 -17.27 0.76 16.45
N SER A 435 -16.62 1.91 16.28
CA SER A 435 -15.51 2.12 15.34
C SER A 435 -14.18 2.30 16.08
N GLY A 436 -13.52 1.19 16.40
CA GLY A 436 -12.42 1.20 17.35
C GLY A 436 -11.34 0.18 17.07
N HIS A 437 -10.33 0.20 17.93
CA HIS A 437 -9.35 -0.88 18.00
C HIS A 437 -10.05 -2.15 18.48
N ARG A 438 -9.51 -3.34 18.14
CA ARG A 438 -10.07 -4.64 18.57
C ARG A 438 -10.44 -4.67 20.06
N ASP A 439 -9.58 -4.15 20.92
CA ASP A 439 -9.77 -4.19 22.38
C ASP A 439 -10.98 -3.38 22.87
N SER A 440 -11.48 -2.44 22.05
CA SER A 440 -12.67 -1.63 22.32
C SER A 440 -13.88 -2.01 21.46
N ALA A 441 -13.89 -3.19 20.82
CA ALA A 441 -14.97 -3.60 19.95
C ALA A 441 -16.24 -4.02 20.72
N CYS A 442 -17.38 -3.44 20.38
CA CYS A 442 -18.68 -3.77 20.97
C CYS A 442 -19.86 -3.50 20.03
N MET A 443 -21.00 -4.11 20.35
CA MET A 443 -22.34 -3.69 19.89
C MET A 443 -23.14 -3.19 21.11
N THR A 444 -23.78 -2.05 20.98
CA THR A 444 -24.67 -1.46 21.99
C THR A 444 -26.11 -1.52 21.49
N LYS A 445 -27.03 -2.04 22.29
CA LYS A 445 -28.48 -1.99 22.04
C LYS A 445 -29.10 -0.91 22.93
N PHE A 446 -29.92 -0.04 22.34
CA PHE A 446 -30.77 0.90 23.05
C PHE A 446 -32.24 0.55 22.79
N ASP A 447 -32.99 0.36 23.87
CA ASP A 447 -34.44 0.15 23.86
C ASP A 447 -35.14 1.48 24.21
N PRO A 448 -35.84 2.12 23.26
CA PRO A 448 -36.52 3.39 23.51
C PRO A 448 -37.73 3.29 24.44
N ALA A 449 -38.44 2.15 24.45
CA ALA A 449 -39.62 1.95 25.28
C ALA A 449 -39.25 1.91 26.76
N THR A 450 -38.10 1.33 27.10
CA THR A 450 -37.58 1.29 28.47
C THR A 450 -36.52 2.34 28.79
N GLN A 451 -35.99 3.03 27.78
CA GLN A 451 -34.85 3.94 27.86
C GLN A 451 -33.60 3.28 28.48
N THR A 452 -33.31 2.04 28.05
CA THR A 452 -32.19 1.27 28.60
C THR A 452 -31.16 0.92 27.55
N PHE A 453 -29.89 0.97 27.97
CA PHE A 453 -28.76 0.50 27.18
C PHE A 453 -28.30 -0.88 27.65
N SER A 454 -27.85 -1.70 26.70
CA SER A 454 -27.18 -2.97 26.93
C SER A 454 -26.02 -3.13 25.94
N MET A 455 -24.99 -3.88 26.32
CA MET A 455 -23.76 -4.01 25.53
C MET A 455 -23.37 -5.47 25.36
N PHE A 456 -23.06 -5.83 24.12
CA PHE A 456 -22.35 -7.05 23.75
C PHE A 456 -20.88 -6.73 23.52
N SER A 457 -20.01 -7.28 24.36
CA SER A 457 -18.55 -7.11 24.25
C SER A 457 -17.99 -8.10 23.22
N ILE A 458 -17.63 -7.58 22.05
CA ILE A 458 -17.00 -8.37 20.99
C ILE A 458 -15.61 -8.84 21.45
N THR A 459 -14.88 -7.99 22.19
CA THR A 459 -13.58 -8.33 22.79
C THR A 459 -13.66 -9.55 23.70
N ASP A 460 -14.66 -9.60 24.59
CA ASP A 460 -14.82 -10.73 25.52
C ASP A 460 -15.17 -12.01 24.77
N ALA A 461 -16.04 -11.93 23.76
CA ALA A 461 -16.35 -13.05 22.89
C ALA A 461 -15.10 -13.59 22.16
N PHE A 462 -14.24 -12.70 21.64
CA PHE A 462 -12.98 -13.08 21.02
C PHE A 462 -11.97 -13.70 22.00
N SER A 463 -11.93 -13.26 23.26
CA SER A 463 -11.02 -13.82 24.27
C SER A 463 -11.27 -15.30 24.57
N LEU A 464 -12.46 -15.80 24.22
CA LEU A 464 -12.85 -17.21 24.32
C LEU A 464 -12.51 -18.02 23.05
N SER A 465 -11.89 -17.38 22.05
CA SER A 465 -11.48 -17.97 20.77
C SER A 465 -9.97 -17.79 20.54
N SER A 466 -9.38 -18.53 19.60
CA SER A 466 -7.95 -18.43 19.24
C SER A 466 -7.62 -17.21 18.35
N TYR A 467 -8.28 -16.07 18.59
CA TYR A 467 -8.27 -14.92 17.69
C TYR A 467 -7.12 -13.91 17.94
N SER A 468 -6.36 -13.62 16.89
CA SER A 468 -5.20 -12.72 16.88
C SER A 468 -5.24 -11.71 15.72
N ASP A 469 -6.08 -10.67 15.82
CA ASP A 469 -6.01 -9.50 14.93
C ASP A 469 -6.28 -8.23 15.75
N THR A 470 -5.41 -7.23 15.58
CA THR A 470 -5.30 -6.01 16.38
C THR A 470 -5.64 -4.73 15.60
N HIS A 471 -6.34 -4.80 14.47
CA HIS A 471 -6.59 -3.63 13.63
C HIS A 471 -7.87 -2.87 13.98
N TYR A 472 -7.96 -1.60 13.56
CA TYR A 472 -9.18 -0.80 13.67
C TYR A 472 -10.26 -1.27 12.68
N LYS A 473 -11.49 -1.39 13.18
CA LYS A 473 -12.65 -1.89 12.44
C LYS A 473 -13.93 -1.18 12.87
N VAL A 474 -14.96 -1.31 12.05
CA VAL A 474 -16.33 -0.95 12.40
C VAL A 474 -17.11 -2.24 12.67
N ALA A 475 -17.84 -2.27 13.78
CA ALA A 475 -18.84 -3.30 14.03
C ALA A 475 -20.16 -2.85 13.39
N GLU A 476 -20.79 -3.70 12.59
CA GLU A 476 -21.96 -3.34 11.80
C GLU A 476 -23.07 -4.37 12.09
N PRO A 477 -23.85 -4.13 13.16
CA PRO A 477 -24.93 -5.03 13.56
C PRO A 477 -26.15 -4.90 12.65
N VAL A 478 -26.64 -6.04 12.17
CA VAL A 478 -27.93 -6.20 11.48
C VAL A 478 -28.72 -7.36 12.11
N VAL A 479 -30.03 -7.40 11.86
CA VAL A 479 -30.89 -8.48 12.35
C VAL A 479 -31.29 -9.38 11.17
N ILE A 480 -31.13 -10.69 11.35
CA ILE A 480 -31.54 -11.70 10.37
C ILE A 480 -32.55 -12.69 11.00
N PRO A 481 -33.46 -13.29 10.20
CA PRO A 481 -34.38 -14.32 10.68
C PRO A 481 -33.65 -15.61 11.12
N ASP A 482 -34.10 -16.24 12.21
CA ASP A 482 -33.68 -17.58 12.65
C ASP A 482 -34.88 -18.39 13.12
N GLY A 483 -35.50 -19.12 12.19
CA GLY A 483 -36.73 -19.86 12.45
C GLY A 483 -37.88 -18.95 12.86
N THR A 484 -38.35 -19.08 14.11
CA THR A 484 -39.37 -18.17 14.70
C THR A 484 -38.76 -17.08 15.57
N ASN A 485 -37.42 -17.00 15.60
CA ASN A 485 -36.63 -16.03 16.36
C ASN A 485 -35.77 -15.21 15.39
N TYR A 486 -34.81 -14.46 15.91
CA TYR A 486 -33.84 -13.69 15.12
C TYR A 486 -32.42 -13.86 15.68
N LEU A 487 -31.42 -13.45 14.89
CA LEU A 487 -30.02 -13.31 15.33
C LEU A 487 -29.54 -11.89 15.09
N HIS A 488 -28.65 -11.42 15.97
CA HIS A 488 -27.79 -10.28 15.66
C HIS A 488 -26.61 -10.80 14.84
N LEU A 489 -26.55 -10.42 13.57
CA LEU A 489 -25.39 -10.65 12.73
C LEU A 489 -24.53 -9.39 12.78
N ILE A 490 -23.28 -9.53 13.21
CA ILE A 490 -22.35 -8.40 13.30
C ILE A 490 -21.24 -8.63 12.29
N LEU A 491 -21.21 -7.82 11.22
CA LEU A 491 -20.05 -7.73 10.35
C LEU A 491 -18.96 -6.93 11.08
N HIS A 492 -17.74 -7.48 11.15
CA HIS A 492 -16.60 -6.85 11.83
C HIS A 492 -15.31 -7.11 11.05
N GLY A 493 -15.10 -6.31 10.01
CA GLY A 493 -14.03 -6.51 9.02
C GLY A 493 -14.27 -7.79 8.23
N HIS A 494 -13.39 -8.78 8.38
CA HIS A 494 -13.48 -10.09 7.70
C HIS A 494 -14.24 -11.16 8.51
N HIS A 495 -14.93 -10.76 9.59
CA HIS A 495 -15.71 -11.67 10.41
C HIS A 495 -17.19 -11.39 10.31
N ILE A 496 -17.96 -12.46 10.42
CA ILE A 496 -19.35 -12.41 10.83
C ILE A 496 -19.46 -13.07 12.20
N LEU A 497 -20.08 -12.37 13.15
CA LEU A 497 -20.47 -12.93 14.45
C LEU A 497 -21.97 -13.16 14.44
N LEU A 498 -22.40 -14.37 14.78
CA LEU A 498 -23.81 -14.71 14.99
C LEU A 498 -24.09 -14.73 16.49
N VAL A 499 -24.85 -13.74 16.94
CA VAL A 499 -25.13 -13.50 18.36
C VAL A 499 -26.62 -13.71 18.61
N GLN A 500 -26.93 -14.51 19.62
CA GLN A 500 -28.30 -14.78 20.05
C GLN A 500 -28.96 -13.53 20.64
N PRO A 501 -30.30 -13.42 20.66
CA PRO A 501 -31.04 -12.29 21.24
C PRO A 501 -30.69 -11.97 22.71
N ASP A 502 -30.22 -12.95 23.48
CA ASP A 502 -29.79 -12.77 24.86
C ASP A 502 -28.41 -12.10 25.02
N MET A 503 -27.70 -11.89 23.90
CA MET A 503 -26.35 -11.32 23.82
C MET A 503 -25.32 -12.03 24.72
N ASN A 504 -25.45 -13.34 24.90
CA ASN A 504 -24.48 -14.12 25.67
C ASN A 504 -23.19 -14.36 24.88
N THR A 505 -22.06 -13.87 25.41
CA THR A 505 -20.73 -14.00 24.78
C THR A 505 -20.22 -15.43 24.67
N ASN A 506 -20.82 -16.40 25.39
CA ASN A 506 -20.43 -17.81 25.34
C ASN A 506 -21.12 -18.62 24.23
N SER A 507 -22.12 -18.07 23.56
CA SER A 507 -22.94 -18.76 22.54
C SER A 507 -22.80 -18.15 21.15
N VAL A 508 -21.65 -17.56 20.87
CA VAL A 508 -21.36 -16.84 19.63
C VAL A 508 -20.74 -17.80 18.62
N GLU A 509 -21.27 -17.80 17.39
CA GLU A 509 -20.62 -18.46 16.26
C GLU A 509 -19.81 -17.44 15.46
N PHE A 510 -18.57 -17.80 15.12
CA PHE A 510 -17.65 -16.96 14.36
C PHE A 510 -17.41 -17.53 12.98
N LEU A 511 -17.59 -16.70 11.96
CA LEU A 511 -17.21 -16.99 10.59
C LEU A 511 -16.09 -16.04 10.19
N LYS A 512 -15.08 -16.56 9.49
CA LYS A 512 -13.90 -15.81 9.07
C LYS A 512 -13.72 -15.96 7.57
N SER A 513 -13.77 -14.84 6.85
CA SER A 513 -13.42 -14.75 5.43
C SER A 513 -11.94 -14.36 5.27
N SER A 514 -11.37 -14.59 4.08
CA SER A 514 -10.07 -14.05 3.71
C SER A 514 -10.07 -12.52 3.58
N TYR A 515 -11.25 -11.90 3.38
CA TYR A 515 -11.38 -10.48 3.06
C TYR A 515 -12.32 -9.73 4.01
N SER A 516 -12.04 -8.44 4.24
CA SER A 516 -12.88 -7.52 5.02
C SER A 516 -13.79 -6.71 4.11
N PHE A 517 -14.96 -6.29 4.58
CA PHE A 517 -15.96 -5.53 3.80
C PHE A 517 -16.20 -4.13 4.41
N TYR A 518 -16.67 -3.16 3.62
CA TYR A 518 -16.89 -1.78 4.11
C TYR A 518 -18.24 -1.56 4.80
N ASP A 519 -19.29 -2.26 4.41
CA ASP A 519 -20.67 -2.00 4.85
C ASP A 519 -21.54 -3.24 4.63
N VAL A 520 -22.65 -3.30 5.37
CA VAL A 520 -23.68 -4.33 5.26
C VAL A 520 -25.08 -3.71 5.36
N CYS A 521 -26.01 -4.21 4.55
CA CYS A 521 -27.42 -3.85 4.58
C CYS A 521 -28.30 -5.10 4.39
N THR A 522 -29.49 -5.14 4.97
CA THR A 522 -30.49 -6.20 4.73
C THR A 522 -31.38 -5.84 3.55
N LEU A 523 -31.79 -6.84 2.76
CA LEU A 523 -32.74 -6.62 1.67
C LEU A 523 -34.18 -6.60 2.24
N PRO A 524 -34.95 -5.50 2.15
CA PRO A 524 -36.23 -5.38 2.89
C PRO A 524 -37.27 -6.44 2.54
N ASP A 525 -37.36 -6.82 1.26
CA ASP A 525 -38.35 -7.80 0.78
C ASP A 525 -37.89 -9.26 0.98
N GLN A 526 -36.63 -9.48 1.37
CA GLN A 526 -36.01 -10.78 1.65
C GLN A 526 -35.02 -10.62 2.82
N PRO A 527 -35.52 -10.49 4.06
CA PRO A 527 -34.69 -10.15 5.22
C PRO A 527 -33.61 -11.20 5.55
N GLU A 528 -33.69 -12.40 4.98
CA GLU A 528 -32.64 -13.41 5.00
C GLU A 528 -31.42 -13.08 4.11
N THR A 529 -31.53 -12.13 3.18
CA THR A 529 -30.48 -11.75 2.24
C THR A 529 -29.77 -10.48 2.69
N LEU A 530 -28.46 -10.58 2.85
CA LEU A 530 -27.55 -9.47 3.14
C LEU A 530 -26.90 -8.95 1.86
N ILE A 531 -26.69 -7.65 1.81
CA ILE A 531 -25.91 -6.95 0.81
C ILE A 531 -24.61 -6.53 1.49
N LEU A 532 -23.49 -7.16 1.12
CA LEU A 532 -22.15 -6.74 1.52
C LEU A 532 -21.58 -5.83 0.44
N SER A 533 -21.00 -4.70 0.83
CA SER A 533 -20.29 -3.81 -0.09
C SER A 533 -18.92 -4.38 -0.50
N SER A 534 -18.10 -3.60 -1.20
CA SER A 534 -16.79 -4.07 -1.67
C SER A 534 -15.87 -4.52 -0.54
N VAL A 535 -14.99 -5.46 -0.86
CA VAL A 535 -13.89 -5.78 0.03
C VAL A 535 -12.92 -4.60 0.19
N GLN A 536 -12.44 -4.36 1.41
CA GLN A 536 -11.64 -3.20 1.82
C GLN A 536 -10.30 -3.07 1.10
N SER A 537 -9.79 -4.16 0.52
CA SER A 537 -8.53 -4.20 -0.22
C SER A 537 -8.61 -3.64 -1.64
N GLY A 538 -9.66 -2.87 -1.96
CA GLY A 538 -9.87 -2.29 -3.29
C GLY A 538 -10.71 -3.16 -4.23
N GLY A 539 -11.58 -4.02 -3.69
CA GLY A 539 -12.46 -4.86 -4.49
C GLY A 539 -13.59 -4.07 -5.15
N SER A 540 -14.21 -4.64 -6.17
CA SER A 540 -15.17 -3.95 -7.04
C SER A 540 -16.56 -4.56 -7.07
N CYS A 541 -16.83 -5.51 -6.18
CA CYS A 541 -18.07 -6.27 -6.17
C CYS A 541 -19.02 -5.84 -5.04
N ILE A 542 -20.31 -5.96 -5.30
CA ILE A 542 -21.34 -6.08 -4.26
C ILE A 542 -21.68 -7.56 -4.13
N HIS A 543 -21.84 -8.05 -2.90
CA HIS A 543 -22.12 -9.46 -2.63
C HIS A 543 -23.50 -9.63 -1.99
N LEU A 544 -24.33 -10.51 -2.54
CA LEU A 544 -25.60 -10.92 -1.94
C LEU A 544 -25.44 -12.25 -1.23
N LEU A 545 -25.59 -12.26 0.09
CA LEU A 545 -25.43 -13.43 0.96
C LEU A 545 -26.79 -13.83 1.55
N ASN A 546 -27.35 -14.96 1.11
CA ASN A 546 -28.64 -15.46 1.56
C ASN A 546 -28.48 -16.43 2.74
N THR A 547 -28.80 -15.96 3.94
CA THR A 547 -28.66 -16.71 5.20
C THR A 547 -29.66 -17.87 5.36
N SER A 548 -30.72 -17.93 4.54
CA SER A 548 -31.63 -19.09 4.51
C SER A 548 -31.04 -20.30 3.76
N ASN A 549 -29.98 -20.08 2.96
CA ASN A 549 -29.33 -21.12 2.20
C ASN A 549 -28.36 -21.93 3.09
N ALA A 550 -28.48 -23.26 3.13
CA ALA A 550 -27.66 -24.09 4.01
C ALA A 550 -26.13 -23.95 3.82
N PHE A 551 -25.66 -23.44 2.67
CA PHE A 551 -24.24 -23.29 2.33
C PHE A 551 -23.67 -21.88 2.51
N TRP A 552 -24.48 -20.89 2.92
CA TRP A 552 -24.07 -19.48 2.98
C TRP A 552 -22.80 -19.26 3.81
N LYS A 553 -22.65 -19.98 4.93
CA LYS A 553 -21.49 -19.87 5.83
C LYS A 553 -20.20 -20.28 5.12
N SER A 554 -20.24 -21.42 4.42
CA SER A 554 -19.11 -21.92 3.65
C SER A 554 -18.79 -20.98 2.49
N ALA A 555 -19.80 -20.42 1.83
CA ALA A 555 -19.62 -19.47 0.74
C ALA A 555 -18.96 -18.17 1.20
N PHE A 556 -19.32 -17.65 2.38
CA PHE A 556 -18.66 -16.49 2.99
C PHE A 556 -17.19 -16.78 3.38
N ILE A 557 -16.94 -17.93 4.02
CA ILE A 557 -15.59 -18.33 4.45
C ILE A 557 -14.65 -18.49 3.25
N ASN A 558 -15.13 -19.12 2.18
CA ASN A 558 -14.34 -19.46 0.99
C ASN A 558 -14.46 -18.42 -0.13
N LEU A 559 -14.95 -17.22 0.15
CA LEU A 559 -15.14 -16.20 -0.86
C LEU A 559 -13.81 -15.78 -1.47
N GLU A 560 -13.66 -15.97 -2.77
CA GLU A 560 -12.66 -15.31 -3.61
C GLU A 560 -13.36 -14.25 -4.48
N PRO A 561 -13.26 -12.95 -4.12
CA PRO A 561 -13.97 -11.91 -4.84
C PRO A 561 -13.52 -11.83 -6.31
N PRO A 562 -14.45 -11.84 -7.29
CA PRO A 562 -14.10 -11.60 -8.68
C PRO A 562 -13.71 -10.13 -8.91
N GLY A 563 -13.52 -9.75 -10.17
CA GLY A 563 -13.24 -8.36 -10.55
C GLY A 563 -11.83 -7.92 -10.19
N LYS A 564 -11.71 -6.76 -9.52
CA LYS A 564 -10.42 -6.15 -9.20
C LYS A 564 -9.52 -7.06 -8.37
N ILE A 565 -10.03 -7.79 -7.37
CA ILE A 565 -9.21 -8.64 -6.50
C ILE A 565 -8.57 -9.79 -7.29
N ALA A 566 -9.38 -10.56 -8.02
CA ALA A 566 -8.87 -11.61 -8.90
C ALA A 566 -7.85 -11.08 -9.92
N THR A 567 -8.07 -9.87 -10.45
CA THR A 567 -7.13 -9.22 -11.38
C THR A 567 -5.80 -8.85 -10.70
N ILE A 568 -5.82 -8.33 -9.47
CA ILE A 568 -4.60 -8.00 -8.69
C ILE A 568 -3.79 -9.26 -8.44
N LEU A 569 -4.44 -10.34 -8.02
CA LEU A 569 -3.78 -11.63 -7.76
C LEU A 569 -3.13 -12.18 -9.03
N ALA A 570 -3.89 -12.26 -10.14
CA ALA A 570 -3.35 -12.72 -11.42
C ALA A 570 -2.19 -11.85 -11.94
N ASN A 571 -2.28 -10.53 -11.78
CA ASN A 571 -1.17 -9.65 -12.13
C ASN A 571 0.05 -9.90 -11.25
N THR A 572 -0.14 -10.21 -9.97
CA THR A 572 0.94 -10.49 -9.01
C THR A 572 1.64 -11.81 -9.33
N ASP A 573 0.89 -12.83 -9.74
CA ASP A 573 1.43 -14.12 -10.21
C ASP A 573 2.33 -13.95 -11.44
N ASN A 574 1.96 -13.04 -12.34
CA ASN A 574 2.81 -12.67 -13.48
C ASN A 574 4.11 -12.00 -13.01
N VAL A 575 4.06 -11.11 -12.01
CA VAL A 575 5.28 -10.51 -11.44
C VAL A 575 6.19 -11.57 -10.84
N TRP A 576 5.65 -12.52 -10.07
CA TRP A 576 6.43 -13.65 -9.53
C TRP A 576 7.12 -14.46 -10.63
N SER A 577 6.37 -14.78 -11.69
CA SER A 577 6.87 -15.56 -12.82
C SER A 577 8.00 -14.83 -13.55
N ASN A 578 7.82 -13.54 -13.83
CA ASN A 578 8.80 -12.70 -14.50
C ASN A 578 10.06 -12.47 -13.64
N LEU A 579 9.85 -12.24 -12.35
CA LEU A 579 10.93 -12.07 -11.38
C LEU A 579 11.77 -13.33 -11.23
N ALA A 580 11.23 -14.54 -11.45
CA ALA A 580 11.98 -15.79 -11.37
C ALA A 580 13.20 -15.80 -12.31
N SER A 581 13.04 -15.31 -13.54
CA SER A 581 14.10 -15.21 -14.56
C SER A 581 14.84 -13.87 -14.62
N PHE A 582 14.38 -12.86 -13.87
CA PHE A 582 14.98 -11.53 -13.89
C PHE A 582 16.46 -11.54 -13.49
N THR A 583 17.27 -10.77 -14.20
CA THR A 583 18.69 -10.53 -13.89
C THR A 583 18.95 -9.04 -13.86
N GLN A 584 19.57 -8.56 -12.76
CA GLN A 584 19.96 -7.15 -12.64
C GLN A 584 20.89 -6.74 -13.79
N PRO A 585 20.65 -5.59 -14.44
CA PRO A 585 21.58 -5.02 -15.40
C PRO A 585 22.96 -4.76 -14.82
N GLY A 586 24.01 -5.06 -15.58
CA GLY A 586 25.40 -4.94 -15.12
C GLY A 586 25.91 -3.50 -14.92
N TRP A 587 25.17 -2.50 -15.36
CA TRP A 587 25.47 -1.07 -15.14
C TRP A 587 24.79 -0.48 -13.91
N GLU A 588 23.80 -1.17 -13.34
CA GLU A 588 23.07 -0.71 -12.15
C GLU A 588 23.79 -1.10 -10.87
N ASN A 589 23.81 -0.21 -9.88
CA ASN A 589 24.40 -0.45 -8.56
C ASN A 589 23.48 0.10 -7.44
N PRO A 590 22.38 -0.60 -7.10
CA PRO A 590 21.40 -0.10 -6.14
C PRO A 590 21.94 -0.07 -4.70
N GLU A 591 21.42 0.86 -3.90
CA GLU A 591 21.69 0.96 -2.46
C GLU A 591 21.06 -0.20 -1.65
N THR A 592 21.67 -0.53 -0.51
CA THR A 592 21.17 -1.59 0.37
C THR A 592 19.93 -1.15 1.16
N VAL A 593 18.90 -2.00 1.18
CA VAL A 593 17.67 -1.82 1.98
C VAL A 593 17.73 -2.68 3.24
N TYR A 594 17.30 -2.11 4.36
CA TYR A 594 17.17 -2.76 5.66
C TYR A 594 15.70 -2.96 5.99
N LEU A 595 15.31 -4.22 6.19
CA LEU A 595 13.94 -4.58 6.53
C LEU A 595 13.86 -4.93 8.02
N MET A 596 12.93 -4.28 8.71
CA MET A 596 12.59 -4.52 10.12
C MET A 596 11.30 -5.31 10.19
N THR A 597 11.36 -6.52 9.65
CA THR A 597 10.27 -7.48 9.51
C THR A 597 10.24 -8.43 10.70
N ASP A 598 9.06 -8.76 11.21
CA ASP A 598 8.89 -9.80 12.22
C ASP A 598 9.38 -11.17 11.68
N GLN A 599 9.95 -12.03 12.51
CA GLN A 599 10.52 -13.31 12.08
C GLN A 599 10.07 -14.48 12.95
N ASP A 600 9.19 -14.26 13.93
CA ASP A 600 8.87 -15.26 14.96
C ASP A 600 8.05 -16.45 14.41
N ASP A 601 7.26 -16.25 13.35
CA ASP A 601 6.52 -17.31 12.65
C ASP A 601 6.44 -17.05 11.14
N LEU A 602 7.45 -17.46 10.38
CA LEU A 602 7.48 -17.25 8.91
C LEU A 602 6.59 -18.23 8.14
N GLY A 603 5.96 -19.21 8.79
CA GLY A 603 5.14 -20.24 8.16
C GLY A 603 5.75 -20.81 6.86
N PRO A 604 5.01 -20.82 5.72
CA PRO A 604 5.51 -21.33 4.45
C PRO A 604 6.62 -20.48 3.82
N LEU A 605 6.77 -19.22 4.22
CA LEU A 605 7.77 -18.30 3.68
C LEU A 605 9.17 -18.53 4.24
N GLY A 606 9.32 -19.41 5.24
CA GLY A 606 10.60 -19.72 5.85
C GLY A 606 11.66 -20.10 4.81
N GLY A 607 11.35 -20.97 3.85
CA GLY A 607 12.30 -21.37 2.80
C GLY A 607 12.75 -20.19 1.93
N TYR A 608 11.80 -19.36 1.49
CA TYR A 608 12.06 -18.19 0.67
C TYR A 608 12.87 -17.13 1.41
N PHE A 609 12.55 -16.86 2.69
CA PHE A 609 13.35 -15.98 3.55
C PHE A 609 14.81 -16.42 3.65
N HIS A 610 15.06 -17.73 3.83
CA HIS A 610 16.42 -18.26 3.90
C HIS A 610 17.16 -18.17 2.56
N ASP A 611 16.46 -18.35 1.43
CA ASP A 611 17.05 -18.14 0.11
C ASP A 611 17.51 -16.68 -0.07
N ILE A 612 16.62 -15.73 0.23
CA ILE A 612 16.92 -14.29 0.16
C ILE A 612 18.13 -13.93 1.03
N THR A 613 18.13 -14.32 2.29
CA THR A 613 19.17 -13.95 3.26
C THR A 613 20.53 -14.62 3.03
N ASN A 614 20.56 -15.80 2.41
CA ASN A 614 21.82 -16.51 2.14
C ASN A 614 22.44 -16.16 0.78
N ASN A 615 21.63 -15.79 -0.21
CA ASN A 615 22.10 -15.64 -1.59
C ASN A 615 22.20 -14.19 -2.06
N TYR A 616 21.64 -13.23 -1.33
CA TYR A 616 21.60 -11.82 -1.72
C TYR A 616 22.13 -10.89 -0.63
N ALA A 617 22.78 -9.79 -1.03
CA ALA A 617 23.34 -8.80 -0.11
C ALA A 617 22.31 -7.75 0.35
N SER A 618 21.20 -7.63 -0.36
CA SER A 618 20.04 -6.79 -0.08
C SER A 618 18.79 -7.62 -0.40
N PRO A 619 17.65 -7.48 0.31
CA PRO A 619 17.51 -6.73 1.54
C PRO A 619 18.27 -7.37 2.69
N VAL A 620 18.79 -6.55 3.61
CA VAL A 620 19.32 -7.00 4.89
C VAL A 620 18.15 -7.14 5.86
N MET A 621 17.84 -8.39 6.22
CA MET A 621 16.79 -8.72 7.20
C MET A 621 17.34 -8.52 8.63
N LEU A 622 16.85 -7.49 9.32
CA LEU A 622 17.22 -7.23 10.71
C LEU A 622 16.34 -8.06 11.66
N ASN A 623 16.94 -8.58 12.73
CA ASN A 623 16.21 -9.31 13.75
C ASN A 623 15.28 -8.33 14.51
N TRP A 624 13.97 -8.44 14.28
CA TRP A 624 12.96 -7.60 14.90
C TRP A 624 12.63 -8.10 16.31
N LEU A 625 12.75 -7.24 17.31
CA LEU A 625 12.58 -7.61 18.72
C LEU A 625 11.39 -6.93 19.40
N GLY A 626 10.67 -6.05 18.69
CA GLY A 626 9.56 -5.29 19.26
C GLY A 626 9.97 -4.48 20.51
N ALA A 627 9.13 -4.51 21.55
CA ALA A 627 9.35 -3.79 22.80
C ALA A 627 9.74 -4.74 23.95
N PHE A 628 10.90 -4.48 24.58
CA PHE A 628 11.39 -5.24 25.71
C PHE A 628 11.04 -4.65 27.09
N GLN A 629 11.40 -5.39 28.15
CA GLN A 629 11.28 -4.95 29.53
C GLN A 629 12.16 -3.71 29.78
N LYS A 630 11.62 -2.75 30.53
CA LYS A 630 12.20 -1.41 30.66
C LYS A 630 13.09 -1.31 31.89
N GLN A 631 14.07 -0.40 31.84
CA GLN A 631 14.96 -0.13 32.97
C GLN A 631 14.20 0.57 34.11
N THR A 632 14.51 0.24 35.36
CA THR A 632 13.99 0.97 36.54
C THR A 632 14.21 2.48 36.41
N THR A 633 13.28 3.30 36.88
CA THR A 633 13.32 4.77 36.68
C THR A 633 14.10 5.54 37.74
N ASN A 634 14.76 4.87 38.68
CA ASN A 634 15.51 5.48 39.81
C ASN A 634 16.62 6.46 39.37
N TRP A 635 17.03 6.41 38.11
CA TRP A 635 18.04 7.30 37.54
C TRP A 635 17.48 8.66 37.08
N ARG A 636 16.14 8.82 36.98
CA ARG A 636 15.49 10.08 36.58
C ARG A 636 15.51 11.13 37.71
N THR A 637 16.71 11.51 38.12
CA THR A 637 16.96 12.49 39.18
C THR A 637 17.84 13.62 38.69
N SER A 638 17.73 14.80 39.30
CA SER A 638 18.58 15.94 38.97
C SER A 638 20.08 15.65 39.18
N ALA A 639 20.42 14.69 40.07
CA ALA A 639 21.80 14.26 40.28
C ALA A 639 22.42 13.59 39.03
N ASN A 640 21.59 12.98 38.19
CA ASN A 640 21.98 12.36 36.91
C ASN A 640 21.70 13.29 35.71
N GLY A 641 21.53 14.58 35.94
CA GLY A 641 21.22 15.55 34.88
C GLY A 641 19.78 15.51 34.37
N PHE A 642 18.92 14.68 34.96
CA PHE A 642 17.50 14.60 34.58
C PHE A 642 16.71 15.68 35.31
N THR A 643 16.51 16.83 34.67
CA THR A 643 15.99 18.06 35.31
C THR A 643 14.55 18.42 34.92
N ASN A 644 13.98 17.80 33.88
CA ASN A 644 12.62 18.09 33.44
C ASN A 644 11.57 17.36 34.30
N GLU A 645 10.68 18.14 34.93
CA GLU A 645 9.68 17.61 35.86
C GLU A 645 8.60 16.77 35.16
N GLU A 646 8.14 17.20 33.97
CA GLU A 646 7.13 16.47 33.19
C GLU A 646 7.62 15.05 32.84
N TYR A 647 8.78 14.97 32.18
CA TYR A 647 9.36 13.68 31.77
C TYR A 647 9.85 12.82 32.94
N SER A 648 10.01 13.39 34.14
CA SER A 648 10.43 12.63 35.32
C SER A 648 9.32 11.70 35.82
N THR A 649 8.06 12.05 35.56
CA THR A 649 6.88 11.30 36.00
C THR A 649 6.10 10.64 34.85
N ARG A 650 6.41 11.02 33.61
CA ARG A 650 5.79 10.45 32.40
C ARG A 650 6.23 8.99 32.19
N LEU A 651 5.28 8.06 32.30
CA LEU A 651 5.49 6.62 32.12
C LEU A 651 4.53 6.06 31.07
N LYS A 652 5.00 5.12 30.27
CA LYS A 652 4.12 4.31 29.39
C LYS A 652 3.70 3.06 30.16
N GLY A 653 2.46 3.03 30.64
CA GLY A 653 1.90 1.92 31.44
C GLY A 653 2.21 2.07 32.94
N ASP A 654 1.98 1.01 33.70
CA ASP A 654 2.24 0.97 35.14
C ASP A 654 3.76 0.89 35.45
N ILE A 655 4.20 1.44 36.58
CA ILE A 655 5.60 1.47 37.03
C ILE A 655 6.18 0.07 37.18
N SER A 656 5.34 -0.95 37.42
CA SER A 656 5.73 -2.36 37.47
C SER A 656 6.37 -2.85 36.17
N ALA A 657 6.10 -2.18 35.03
CA ALA A 657 6.74 -2.47 33.74
C ALA A 657 8.22 -2.02 33.65
N TYR A 658 8.74 -1.30 34.66
CA TYR A 658 10.11 -0.77 34.73
C TYR A 658 10.90 -1.49 35.81
N SER A 659 11.37 -2.70 35.50
CA SER A 659 11.88 -3.65 36.50
C SER A 659 13.37 -3.97 36.36
N LEU A 660 14.00 -3.67 35.22
CA LEU A 660 15.39 -4.08 34.96
C LEU A 660 16.42 -3.11 35.54
N THR A 661 17.50 -3.64 36.12
CA THR A 661 18.74 -2.87 36.33
C THR A 661 19.38 -2.49 34.99
N GLN A 662 20.31 -1.52 34.98
CA GLN A 662 21.06 -1.14 33.77
C GLN A 662 21.72 -2.34 33.10
N GLN A 663 22.45 -3.18 33.85
CA GLN A 663 23.14 -4.34 33.27
C GLN A 663 22.15 -5.37 32.70
N GLN A 664 21.05 -5.65 33.40
CA GLN A 664 20.02 -6.55 32.88
C GLN A 664 19.37 -6.00 31.60
N ALA A 665 19.18 -4.69 31.51
CA ALA A 665 18.68 -4.03 30.31
C ALA A 665 19.68 -4.10 29.14
N VAL A 666 20.98 -4.20 29.39
CA VAL A 666 22.01 -4.47 28.34
C VAL A 666 22.03 -5.95 27.97
N ASP A 667 21.99 -6.82 28.97
CA ASP A 667 22.09 -8.27 28.82
C ASP A 667 20.90 -8.86 28.05
N GLN A 668 19.72 -8.23 28.09
CA GLN A 668 18.58 -8.70 27.29
C GLN A 668 18.79 -8.56 25.78
N PHE A 669 19.50 -7.52 25.30
CA PHE A 669 19.72 -7.33 23.86
C PHE A 669 20.89 -8.16 23.32
N THR A 670 21.93 -8.35 24.14
CA THR A 670 23.22 -8.92 23.71
C THR A 670 23.08 -10.28 22.99
N PRO A 671 22.25 -11.25 23.45
CA PRO A 671 22.08 -12.53 22.76
C PRO A 671 21.49 -12.42 21.35
N HIS A 672 20.67 -11.41 21.08
CA HIS A 672 19.92 -11.28 19.82
C HIS A 672 20.81 -10.85 18.64
N TYR A 673 22.05 -10.44 18.90
CA TYR A 673 23.05 -10.19 17.86
C TYR A 673 23.69 -11.48 17.34
N ALA A 674 23.51 -12.63 17.97
CA ALA A 674 24.15 -13.87 17.53
C ALA A 674 23.55 -14.35 16.18
N GLY A 675 24.40 -14.71 15.21
CA GLY A 675 23.96 -15.32 13.94
C GLY A 675 23.25 -14.40 12.94
N VAL A 676 22.96 -13.14 13.30
CA VAL A 676 22.20 -12.19 12.45
C VAL A 676 23.04 -10.96 12.06
N PRO A 677 22.69 -10.22 10.98
CA PRO A 677 23.42 -9.01 10.55
C PRO A 677 23.24 -7.80 11.49
N GLY A 678 22.14 -7.77 12.25
CA GLY A 678 21.81 -6.69 13.16
C GLY A 678 20.44 -6.89 13.80
N ILE A 679 20.04 -5.94 14.64
CA ILE A 679 18.74 -5.93 15.33
C ILE A 679 17.96 -4.64 15.05
N ALA A 680 16.65 -4.72 15.22
CA ALA A 680 15.75 -3.58 15.28
C ALA A 680 14.80 -3.75 16.46
N ALA A 681 14.69 -2.73 17.32
CA ALA A 681 13.88 -2.81 18.54
C ALA A 681 13.39 -1.44 19.00
N TRP A 682 12.37 -1.42 19.87
CA TRP A 682 11.87 -0.20 20.49
C TRP A 682 12.75 0.19 21.69
N PHE A 683 13.24 1.43 21.67
CA PHE A 683 14.06 2.00 22.74
C PHE A 683 13.31 3.05 23.57
N GLY A 684 12.10 3.42 23.15
CA GLY A 684 11.21 4.32 23.85
C GLY A 684 9.85 4.40 23.14
N HIS A 685 9.03 5.38 23.52
CA HIS A 685 7.75 5.68 22.88
C HIS A 685 7.41 7.16 23.09
N GLY A 686 6.60 7.81 22.25
CA GLY A 686 6.21 9.21 22.42
C GLY A 686 5.61 9.58 23.79
N ASN A 687 4.93 8.65 24.47
CA ASN A 687 4.45 8.90 25.83
C ASN A 687 5.54 8.75 26.90
N ASP A 688 6.61 8.03 26.62
CA ASP A 688 7.80 7.97 27.48
C ASP A 688 9.02 7.58 26.63
N PRO A 689 9.81 8.57 26.15
CA PRO A 689 10.97 8.30 25.31
C PRO A 689 12.16 7.71 26.09
N ASN A 690 12.09 7.72 27.44
CA ASN A 690 13.20 7.49 28.35
C ASN A 690 13.13 6.10 29.01
N TRP A 691 12.85 5.03 28.25
CA TRP A 691 12.80 3.66 28.81
C TRP A 691 14.15 3.17 29.33
N TYR A 692 15.23 3.69 28.75
CA TYR A 692 16.61 3.41 29.11
C TYR A 692 17.37 4.74 29.25
N GLN A 693 18.26 4.85 30.23
CA GLN A 693 19.14 6.02 30.31
C GLN A 693 20.19 5.98 29.18
N PRO A 694 20.76 7.13 28.76
CA PRO A 694 21.71 7.19 27.65
C PRO A 694 22.88 6.20 27.78
N GLU A 695 23.47 6.07 28.97
CA GLU A 695 24.58 5.14 29.23
C GLU A 695 24.19 3.66 29.02
N THR A 696 22.94 3.27 29.29
CA THR A 696 22.45 1.92 28.99
C THR A 696 22.43 1.69 27.48
N ILE A 697 21.95 2.67 26.72
CA ILE A 697 21.88 2.61 25.25
C ILE A 697 23.30 2.53 24.67
N THR A 698 24.23 3.38 25.12
CA THR A 698 25.62 3.32 24.64
C THR A 698 26.28 1.98 24.92
N ASN A 699 26.02 1.36 26.08
CA ASN A 699 26.54 0.03 26.40
C ASN A 699 25.92 -1.06 25.51
N ILE A 700 24.64 -0.95 25.13
CA ILE A 700 24.02 -1.85 24.15
C ILE A 700 24.72 -1.72 22.79
N LEU A 701 24.98 -0.48 22.33
CA LEU A 701 25.67 -0.22 21.06
C LEU A 701 27.11 -0.73 21.07
N ASP A 702 27.85 -0.56 22.17
CA ASP A 702 29.21 -1.09 22.30
C ASP A 702 29.23 -2.62 22.26
N ASN A 703 28.21 -3.27 22.83
CA ASN A 703 28.05 -4.73 22.80
C ASN A 703 27.62 -5.28 21.42
N ALA A 704 27.07 -4.45 20.52
CA ALA A 704 26.70 -4.86 19.17
C ALA A 704 27.94 -5.23 18.31
N ALA A 705 29.14 -4.83 18.73
CA ALA A 705 30.41 -5.15 18.07
C ALA A 705 30.44 -4.80 16.56
N GLY A 706 29.84 -3.67 16.19
CA GLY A 706 29.78 -3.17 14.81
C GLY A 706 28.64 -3.74 13.96
N LYS A 707 27.78 -4.58 14.53
CA LYS A 707 26.52 -4.98 13.87
C LYS A 707 25.50 -3.86 13.85
N ILE A 708 24.59 -3.94 12.89
CA ILE A 708 23.57 -2.91 12.72
C ILE A 708 22.62 -2.91 13.92
N THR A 709 22.38 -1.72 14.48
CA THR A 709 21.41 -1.53 15.56
C THR A 709 20.46 -0.42 15.19
N VAL A 710 19.21 -0.76 14.86
CA VAL A 710 18.16 0.22 14.62
C VAL A 710 17.34 0.40 15.90
N MET A 711 17.42 1.59 16.48
CA MET A 711 16.73 1.97 17.71
C MET A 711 15.48 2.78 17.35
N LEU A 712 14.30 2.19 17.52
CA LEU A 712 13.03 2.81 17.14
C LEU A 712 12.40 3.57 18.30
N TRP A 713 11.89 4.77 18.00
CA TRP A 713 11.04 5.57 18.90
C TRP A 713 9.67 5.86 18.28
N PRO A 714 8.70 4.92 18.40
CA PRO A 714 7.30 5.12 18.02
C PRO A 714 6.68 6.39 18.56
N GLU A 715 5.74 6.96 17.82
CA GLU A 715 4.88 8.09 18.20
C GLU A 715 5.60 9.31 18.82
N THR A 716 6.91 9.45 18.62
CA THR A 716 7.72 10.48 19.30
C THR A 716 7.58 11.84 18.58
N GLY A 717 7.88 12.96 19.24
CA GLY A 717 7.67 14.30 18.66
C GLY A 717 6.23 14.83 18.78
N ALA A 718 5.33 14.11 19.47
CA ALA A 718 4.01 14.61 19.83
C ALA A 718 4.04 15.74 20.90
N ASP A 719 5.16 15.91 21.61
CA ASP A 719 5.40 17.04 22.50
C ASP A 719 6.20 18.12 21.75
N PHE A 720 5.50 19.21 21.43
CA PHE A 720 6.01 20.37 20.70
C PHE A 720 6.32 21.54 21.66
N THR A 721 6.31 21.29 22.97
CA THR A 721 6.68 22.28 23.97
C THR A 721 8.21 22.37 24.09
N THR A 722 8.69 23.40 24.79
CA THR A 722 10.12 23.49 25.13
C THR A 722 10.61 22.36 26.05
N ASN A 723 9.70 21.53 26.60
CA ASN A 723 10.10 20.35 27.38
C ASN A 723 10.73 19.27 26.51
N PHE A 724 10.34 19.16 25.23
CA PHE A 724 10.95 18.17 24.33
C PHE A 724 12.41 18.50 24.00
N THR A 725 12.81 19.77 24.05
CA THR A 725 14.23 20.18 23.97
C THR A 725 15.09 19.44 25.00
N PHE A 726 14.58 19.20 26.22
CA PHE A 726 15.28 18.41 27.21
C PHE A 726 15.48 16.96 26.75
N VAL A 727 14.48 16.34 26.13
CA VAL A 727 14.61 14.97 25.60
C VAL A 727 15.66 14.91 24.49
N LEU A 728 15.68 15.89 23.60
CA LEU A 728 16.71 16.01 22.57
C LEU A 728 18.10 16.12 23.19
N ASP A 729 18.31 17.03 24.14
CA ASP A 729 19.62 17.28 24.73
C ASP A 729 20.10 16.18 25.68
N TYR A 730 19.19 15.57 26.45
CA TYR A 730 19.53 14.54 27.42
C TYR A 730 19.69 13.15 26.77
N LEU A 731 18.83 12.81 25.81
CA LEU A 731 18.73 11.47 25.24
C LEU A 731 19.22 11.41 23.79
N PHE A 732 18.55 12.10 22.87
CA PHE A 732 18.78 11.89 21.45
C PHE A 732 20.14 12.39 20.97
N HIS A 733 20.55 13.60 21.35
CA HIS A 733 21.83 14.16 20.92
C HIS A 733 23.02 13.31 21.41
N PRO A 734 23.12 12.92 22.70
CA PRO A 734 24.22 12.06 23.15
C PRO A 734 24.21 10.66 22.50
N VAL A 735 23.03 10.06 22.33
CA VAL A 735 22.91 8.74 21.68
C VAL A 735 23.28 8.81 20.21
N ALA A 736 22.81 9.83 19.47
CA ALA A 736 23.16 10.04 18.07
C ALA A 736 24.67 10.26 17.90
N THR A 737 25.29 11.11 18.73
CA THR A 737 26.76 11.30 18.73
C THR A 737 27.51 9.99 18.99
N HIS A 738 27.05 9.15 19.92
CA HIS A 738 27.69 7.85 20.17
C HIS A 738 27.46 6.88 19.02
N ALA A 739 26.33 6.96 18.32
CA ALA A 739 25.98 6.07 17.22
C ALA A 739 26.81 6.31 15.94
N GLN A 740 27.36 7.52 15.74
CA GLN A 740 28.14 7.88 14.55
C GLN A 740 29.28 6.90 14.28
N GLY A 741 29.38 6.44 13.03
CA GLY A 741 30.39 5.47 12.58
C GLY A 741 30.31 4.07 13.24
N ARG A 742 29.22 3.71 13.93
CA ARG A 742 29.06 2.41 14.63
C ARG A 742 27.94 1.52 14.09
N ASN A 743 27.42 1.79 12.89
CA ASN A 743 26.25 1.08 12.33
C ASN A 743 25.02 1.15 13.25
N ALA A 744 24.85 2.24 13.98
CA ALA A 744 23.74 2.45 14.89
C ALA A 744 22.85 3.59 14.39
N ILE A 745 21.54 3.36 14.40
CA ILE A 745 20.55 4.26 13.82
C ILE A 745 19.52 4.63 14.87
N VAL A 746 19.39 5.92 15.15
CA VAL A 746 18.24 6.52 15.80
C VAL A 746 17.14 6.62 14.74
N TYR A 747 16.24 5.64 14.73
CA TYR A 747 15.09 5.61 13.86
C TYR A 747 13.94 6.37 14.52
N PHE A 748 13.89 7.68 14.23
CA PHE A 748 12.92 8.58 14.85
C PHE A 748 11.59 8.44 14.11
N ARG A 749 10.67 7.66 14.70
CA ARG A 749 9.36 7.35 14.10
C ARG A 749 8.30 8.26 14.69
N SER A 750 8.25 9.47 14.17
CA SER A 750 7.45 10.54 14.79
C SER A 750 5.96 10.44 14.50
N LYS A 751 5.12 11.11 15.30
CA LYS A 751 3.70 11.31 14.99
C LYS A 751 3.43 12.75 14.52
N GLY A 752 2.41 12.95 13.69
CA GLY A 752 2.03 14.27 13.17
C GLY A 752 2.99 14.82 12.11
N PRO A 753 2.99 16.14 11.85
CA PRO A 753 3.68 16.75 10.71
C PRO A 753 5.17 17.03 11.00
N GLN A 754 5.89 16.09 11.61
CA GLN A 754 7.26 16.31 12.09
C GLN A 754 8.20 16.85 11.00
N TRP A 755 8.18 16.21 9.83
CA TRP A 755 9.18 16.43 8.78
C TRP A 755 8.86 17.59 7.85
N GLN A 756 7.63 18.10 7.91
CA GLN A 756 7.17 19.29 7.19
C GLN A 756 6.87 20.48 8.11
N SER A 757 7.09 20.35 9.43
CA SER A 757 6.82 21.42 10.40
C SER A 757 7.79 21.41 11.59
N ASP A 758 7.63 20.48 12.54
CA ASP A 758 8.27 20.58 13.85
C ASP A 758 9.80 20.59 13.79
N VAL A 759 10.39 19.84 12.85
CA VAL A 759 11.83 19.76 12.63
C VAL A 759 12.47 21.11 12.29
N TYR A 760 11.69 22.11 11.86
CA TYR A 760 12.18 23.45 11.52
C TYR A 760 12.19 24.43 12.71
N ARG A 761 11.85 23.97 13.92
CA ARG A 761 11.97 24.76 15.16
C ARG A 761 13.45 24.88 15.62
N PRO A 762 13.81 25.95 16.36
CA PRO A 762 15.20 26.19 16.76
C PRO A 762 15.91 25.05 17.50
N HIS A 763 15.19 24.24 18.27
CA HIS A 763 15.77 23.14 19.05
C HIS A 763 16.22 21.94 18.18
N TRP A 764 15.74 21.83 16.94
CA TRP A 764 16.17 20.83 15.96
C TRP A 764 17.35 21.27 15.09
N SER A 765 17.88 22.48 15.30
CA SER A 765 18.96 23.07 14.50
C SER A 765 20.19 22.18 14.34
N ARG A 766 20.54 21.38 15.35
CA ARG A 766 21.66 20.43 15.29
C ARG A 766 21.42 19.30 14.28
N PHE A 767 20.24 18.67 14.33
CA PHE A 767 19.84 17.69 13.32
C PHE A 767 19.79 18.32 11.93
N LEU A 768 19.11 19.47 11.80
CA LEU A 768 19.04 20.17 10.52
C LEU A 768 20.41 20.53 9.97
N SER A 769 21.40 20.88 10.80
CA SER A 769 22.76 21.19 10.37
C SER A 769 23.48 20.02 9.68
N GLY A 770 22.98 18.78 9.83
CA GLY A 770 23.62 17.54 9.38
C GLY A 770 24.61 16.96 10.40
N GLU A 771 24.63 17.46 11.64
CA GLU A 771 25.53 16.96 12.69
C GLU A 771 25.38 15.45 12.93
N PHE A 772 24.17 14.91 12.72
CA PHE A 772 23.82 13.51 12.97
C PHE A 772 23.42 12.73 11.71
N ALA A 773 23.83 13.20 10.52
CA ALA A 773 23.30 12.67 9.26
C ALA A 773 23.46 11.15 9.07
N ASP A 774 24.56 10.57 9.59
CA ASP A 774 24.89 9.15 9.48
C ASP A 774 24.22 8.25 10.53
N SER A 775 23.61 8.84 11.57
CA SER A 775 23.11 8.14 12.75
C SER A 775 21.64 8.40 13.06
N PHE A 776 21.01 9.37 12.39
CA PHE A 776 19.62 9.77 12.61
C PHE A 776 18.82 9.60 11.32
N VAL A 777 17.79 8.76 11.36
CA VAL A 777 16.95 8.45 10.20
C VAL A 777 15.55 8.99 10.44
N PRO A 778 15.08 9.96 9.63
CA PRO A 778 13.70 10.43 9.69
C PRO A 778 12.75 9.36 9.15
N ALA A 779 11.79 8.97 9.97
CA ALA A 779 10.73 8.02 9.65
C ALA A 779 9.40 8.49 10.26
N LEU A 780 8.27 7.88 9.92
CA LEU A 780 6.98 8.38 10.37
C LEU A 780 5.99 7.30 10.81
N GLU A 781 5.25 7.62 11.86
CA GLU A 781 4.05 6.96 12.36
C GLU A 781 2.84 7.68 11.75
N GLU A 782 2.49 7.30 10.52
CA GLU A 782 1.51 8.01 9.67
C GLU A 782 0.05 7.74 10.01
N THR A 783 -0.24 7.11 11.15
CA THR A 783 -1.60 6.84 11.58
C THR A 783 -2.34 8.14 11.83
N GLY A 784 -3.42 8.39 11.09
CA GLY A 784 -4.25 9.57 11.28
C GLY A 784 -3.73 10.85 10.63
N THR A 785 -2.63 10.80 9.85
CA THR A 785 -2.17 11.98 9.10
C THR A 785 -3.17 12.38 8.01
N ARG A 786 -3.19 13.67 7.65
CA ARG A 786 -4.02 14.23 6.55
C ARG A 786 -3.21 14.84 5.42
N SER A 787 -1.88 14.73 5.49
CA SER A 787 -0.95 15.18 4.44
C SER A 787 0.18 14.18 4.18
N PRO A 788 -0.14 12.90 3.90
CA PRO A 788 0.87 11.85 3.69
C PRO A 788 1.76 12.13 2.47
N ASP A 789 1.25 12.86 1.47
CA ASP A 789 2.03 13.31 0.32
C ASP A 789 3.20 14.20 0.73
N LEU A 790 2.96 15.14 1.66
CA LEU A 790 3.96 16.07 2.17
C LEU A 790 4.97 15.39 3.13
N SER A 791 4.57 14.28 3.76
CA SER A 791 5.46 13.47 4.59
C SER A 791 6.61 12.86 3.78
N VAL A 792 6.33 12.36 2.58
CA VAL A 792 7.36 11.87 1.65
C VAL A 792 8.25 13.04 1.21
N ALA A 793 7.65 14.16 0.79
CA ALA A 793 8.39 15.35 0.35
C ALA A 793 9.32 15.94 1.44
N GLY A 794 8.90 15.95 2.70
CA GLY A 794 9.71 16.41 3.84
C GLY A 794 10.88 15.49 4.17
N ARG A 795 10.66 14.18 4.20
CA ARG A 795 11.75 13.21 4.44
C ARG A 795 12.77 13.22 3.29
N MET A 796 12.29 13.28 2.05
CA MET A 796 13.16 13.44 0.88
C MET A 796 13.94 14.74 0.91
N GLY A 797 13.33 15.86 1.28
CA GLY A 797 14.03 17.15 1.34
C GLY A 797 15.09 17.21 2.45
N LEU A 798 14.86 16.58 3.61
CA LEU A 798 15.89 16.40 4.64
C LEU A 798 17.05 15.56 4.13
N TRP A 799 16.77 14.44 3.46
CA TRP A 799 17.79 13.56 2.88
C TRP A 799 18.59 14.22 1.74
N ALA A 800 17.89 14.88 0.81
CA ALA A 800 18.49 15.64 -0.29
C ALA A 800 19.36 16.80 0.22
N SER A 801 18.93 17.47 1.31
CA SER A 801 19.72 18.56 1.90
C SER A 801 20.99 18.11 2.62
N GLY A 802 21.13 16.81 2.91
CA GLY A 802 22.21 16.26 3.72
C GLY A 802 21.99 16.37 5.24
N ALA A 803 20.78 16.75 5.69
CA ALA A 803 20.43 16.70 7.12
C ALA A 803 20.39 15.24 7.64
N ALA A 804 20.07 14.29 6.76
CA ALA A 804 20.17 12.86 6.98
C ALA A 804 20.80 12.17 5.75
N ASP A 805 21.56 11.09 5.95
CA ASP A 805 22.14 10.29 4.85
C ASP A 805 21.22 9.17 4.37
N ALA A 806 20.20 8.84 5.15
CA ALA A 806 19.13 7.91 4.79
C ALA A 806 17.81 8.32 5.45
N TRP A 807 16.70 7.85 4.90
CA TRP A 807 15.37 8.02 5.48
C TRP A 807 14.60 6.69 5.47
N GLY A 808 13.52 6.63 6.25
CA GLY A 808 12.76 5.41 6.47
C GLY A 808 11.26 5.54 6.23
N ALA A 809 10.61 4.40 6.02
CA ALA A 809 9.16 4.28 5.81
C ALA A 809 8.57 3.11 6.60
N ARG A 810 7.25 3.10 6.74
CA ARG A 810 6.49 2.11 7.50
C ARG A 810 5.25 1.67 6.72
N ALA A 811 4.93 0.38 6.78
CA ALA A 811 3.70 -0.17 6.21
C ALA A 811 2.89 -0.87 7.29
N VAL A 812 1.76 -0.29 7.71
CA VAL A 812 0.86 -0.82 8.75
C VAL A 812 -0.61 -0.57 8.40
N PRO A 813 -1.53 -1.50 8.69
CA PRO A 813 -2.98 -1.37 8.44
C PRO A 813 -3.59 -0.04 8.89
N ASP A 814 -3.14 0.51 10.02
CA ASP A 814 -3.59 1.79 10.56
C ASP A 814 -3.40 3.00 9.61
N ASN A 815 -2.56 2.90 8.58
CA ASN A 815 -2.39 3.97 7.59
C ASN A 815 -3.63 4.17 6.69
N ALA A 816 -4.54 3.20 6.60
CA ALA A 816 -5.82 3.37 5.89
C ALA A 816 -6.79 4.35 6.59
N ARG A 817 -6.39 4.87 7.76
CA ARG A 817 -7.22 5.66 8.65
C ARG A 817 -7.29 7.14 8.29
N TYR A 818 -8.25 7.51 7.44
CA TYR A 818 -8.55 8.91 7.15
C TYR A 818 -9.79 9.46 7.88
N TYR A 819 -10.70 8.60 8.33
CA TYR A 819 -11.96 9.02 8.95
C TYR A 819 -12.22 8.31 10.28
N ASN A 820 -12.11 9.06 11.39
CA ASN A 820 -12.06 8.51 12.75
C ASN A 820 -13.39 7.90 13.23
N GLN A 821 -14.50 8.31 12.62
CA GLN A 821 -15.84 7.86 12.97
C GLN A 821 -16.09 6.47 12.36
N ARG A 822 -15.47 6.15 11.22
CA ARG A 822 -15.65 4.89 10.47
C ARG A 822 -14.26 4.35 10.07
N ASN A 823 -13.57 3.69 11.00
CA ASN A 823 -12.20 3.21 10.79
C ASN A 823 -12.17 1.84 10.08
N HIS A 824 -12.17 1.84 8.74
CA HIS A 824 -12.01 0.62 7.92
C HIS A 824 -10.53 0.33 7.61
N CYS A 825 -9.78 -0.11 8.62
CA CYS A 825 -8.33 -0.31 8.55
C CYS A 825 -7.93 -1.80 8.59
N ASN A 826 -8.74 -2.69 7.99
CA ASN A 826 -8.49 -4.14 8.02
C ASN A 826 -8.42 -4.73 6.62
N GLN A 827 -7.71 -4.05 5.71
CA GLN A 827 -7.31 -4.57 4.41
C GLN A 827 -6.57 -5.91 4.60
N ARG A 828 -6.98 -6.95 3.86
CA ARG A 828 -6.45 -8.32 4.00
C ARG A 828 -5.56 -8.76 2.85
N LEU A 829 -5.73 -8.14 1.69
CA LEU A 829 -4.78 -8.15 0.59
C LEU A 829 -3.99 -6.83 0.64
N LEU A 830 -2.70 -6.90 0.98
CA LEU A 830 -1.85 -5.74 1.31
C LEU A 830 -1.25 -5.04 0.08
N ASN A 831 -1.96 -5.02 -1.06
CA ASN A 831 -1.49 -4.41 -2.32
C ASN A 831 -1.13 -2.92 -2.21
N HIS A 832 -1.83 -2.19 -1.36
CA HIS A 832 -1.59 -0.77 -1.08
C HIS A 832 -0.27 -0.55 -0.32
N PHE A 833 0.09 -1.44 0.61
CA PHE A 833 1.38 -1.40 1.31
C PHE A 833 2.54 -1.82 0.44
N LEU A 834 2.36 -2.82 -0.42
CA LEU A 834 3.38 -3.23 -1.38
C LEU A 834 3.74 -2.04 -2.28
N ARG A 835 2.74 -1.42 -2.91
CA ARG A 835 2.93 -0.24 -3.78
C ARG A 835 3.56 0.94 -3.04
N ASN A 836 3.09 1.27 -1.83
CA ASN A 836 3.68 2.34 -1.02
C ASN A 836 5.13 2.05 -0.64
N SER A 837 5.46 0.80 -0.31
CA SER A 837 6.84 0.42 0.02
C SER A 837 7.75 0.55 -1.20
N ILE A 838 7.30 0.10 -2.37
CA ILE A 838 8.01 0.24 -3.65
C ILE A 838 8.25 1.73 -3.97
N TYR A 839 7.22 2.57 -3.81
CA TYR A 839 7.34 4.01 -4.05
C TYR A 839 8.40 4.67 -3.16
N ASN A 840 8.35 4.42 -1.84
CA ASN A 840 9.31 5.00 -0.91
C ASN A 840 10.74 4.52 -1.19
N ILE A 841 10.93 3.23 -1.50
CA ILE A 841 12.26 2.69 -1.84
C ILE A 841 12.78 3.26 -3.16
N ALA A 842 11.93 3.41 -4.17
CA ALA A 842 12.29 4.07 -5.43
C ALA A 842 12.65 5.56 -5.21
N CYS A 843 12.05 6.22 -4.21
CA CYS A 843 12.43 7.54 -3.74
C CYS A 843 13.72 7.56 -2.87
N GLY A 844 14.39 6.42 -2.68
CA GLY A 844 15.65 6.30 -1.93
C GLY A 844 15.51 5.94 -0.45
N ALA A 845 14.32 5.55 0.03
CA ALA A 845 14.16 5.07 1.41
C ALA A 845 14.91 3.74 1.61
N ARG A 846 15.66 3.64 2.71
CA ARG A 846 16.50 2.47 2.99
C ARG A 846 16.10 1.68 4.23
N TYR A 847 15.34 2.27 5.14
CA TYR A 847 14.95 1.61 6.40
C TYR A 847 13.44 1.42 6.46
N ILE A 848 12.98 0.20 6.20
CA ILE A 848 11.56 -0.12 6.02
C ILE A 848 11.06 -0.95 7.20
N ASN A 849 10.09 -0.41 7.93
CA ASN A 849 9.41 -1.13 9.01
C ASN A 849 8.10 -1.73 8.49
N ASN A 850 8.12 -3.02 8.16
CA ASN A 850 6.98 -3.79 7.64
C ASN A 850 6.51 -4.80 8.69
N PHE A 851 5.20 -4.81 9.01
CA PHE A 851 4.69 -5.55 10.18
C PHE A 851 4.22 -6.97 9.92
N ASP A 852 3.79 -7.32 8.70
CA ASP A 852 3.23 -8.66 8.45
C ASP A 852 4.23 -9.51 7.67
N SER A 853 5.00 -10.33 8.40
CA SER A 853 6.02 -11.22 7.84
C SER A 853 5.50 -12.55 7.33
N THR A 854 4.21 -12.82 7.60
CA THR A 854 3.53 -14.07 7.26
C THR A 854 2.74 -13.96 5.96
N ASP A 855 2.59 -12.74 5.46
CA ASP A 855 1.82 -12.42 4.27
C ASP A 855 2.65 -12.72 3.00
N GLU A 856 2.26 -13.79 2.30
CA GLU A 856 2.89 -14.24 1.05
C GLU A 856 2.86 -13.14 -0.02
N TYR A 857 1.78 -12.35 -0.06
CA TYR A 857 1.64 -11.27 -1.03
C TYR A 857 2.68 -10.17 -0.80
N MET A 858 2.94 -9.76 0.45
CA MET A 858 3.97 -8.77 0.77
C MET A 858 5.40 -9.27 0.54
N SER A 859 5.62 -10.59 0.59
CA SER A 859 6.95 -11.19 0.46
C SER A 859 7.60 -10.95 -0.93
N ILE A 860 6.82 -10.62 -1.96
CA ILE A 860 7.33 -10.28 -3.30
C ILE A 860 8.30 -9.10 -3.26
N LEU A 861 8.11 -8.17 -2.30
CA LEU A 861 9.01 -7.05 -2.07
C LEU A 861 10.45 -7.51 -1.82
N TRP A 862 10.64 -8.64 -1.13
CA TRP A 862 11.96 -9.18 -0.82
C TRP A 862 12.69 -9.59 -2.10
N GLY A 863 12.00 -10.26 -3.01
CA GLY A 863 12.56 -10.71 -4.29
C GLY A 863 12.85 -9.56 -5.24
N LEU A 864 11.97 -8.55 -5.27
CA LEU A 864 12.15 -7.34 -6.08
C LEU A 864 13.45 -6.61 -5.68
N ILE A 865 13.70 -6.46 -4.39
CA ILE A 865 14.94 -5.87 -3.87
C ILE A 865 16.13 -6.80 -4.15
N ALA A 866 16.00 -8.08 -3.82
CA ALA A 866 17.09 -9.04 -3.89
C ALA A 866 17.67 -9.20 -5.29
N LYS A 867 16.80 -9.29 -6.29
CA LYS A 867 17.23 -9.44 -7.68
C LYS A 867 17.56 -8.12 -8.37
N GLY A 868 17.42 -6.98 -7.70
CA GLY A 868 17.65 -5.65 -8.29
C GLY A 868 16.56 -5.20 -9.26
N ALA A 869 15.38 -5.82 -9.25
CA ALA A 869 14.24 -5.41 -10.06
C ALA A 869 13.64 -4.09 -9.56
N LEU A 870 13.64 -3.88 -8.24
CA LEU A 870 13.40 -2.58 -7.63
C LEU A 870 14.74 -1.86 -7.44
N TYR A 871 15.01 -0.87 -8.29
CA TYR A 871 16.21 -0.06 -8.16
C TYR A 871 16.11 0.90 -6.98
N VAL A 872 17.18 1.01 -6.20
CA VAL A 872 17.26 1.87 -5.01
C VAL A 872 18.30 2.94 -5.27
N PRO A 873 17.89 4.17 -5.64
CA PRO A 873 18.82 5.18 -6.11
C PRO A 873 19.58 5.87 -4.98
N GLN A 874 20.75 6.40 -5.33
CA GLN A 874 21.39 7.45 -4.54
C GLN A 874 20.68 8.79 -4.77
N ARG A 875 20.77 9.72 -3.82
CA ARG A 875 20.20 11.09 -3.98
C ARG A 875 20.73 11.81 -5.20
N SER A 876 21.98 11.56 -5.58
CA SER A 876 22.62 12.13 -6.76
C SER A 876 22.18 11.49 -8.08
N GLU A 877 21.35 10.44 -8.06
CA GLU A 877 20.86 9.76 -9.25
C GLU A 877 19.41 10.13 -9.58
N ILE A 878 18.64 10.65 -8.62
CA ILE A 878 17.23 10.98 -8.85
C ILE A 878 17.13 12.22 -9.74
N VAL A 879 16.35 12.11 -10.83
CA VAL A 879 16.14 13.16 -11.84
C VAL A 879 14.66 13.54 -12.01
N SER A 880 13.79 13.03 -11.12
CA SER A 880 12.36 13.35 -11.04
C SER A 880 12.00 14.34 -9.92
N ILE A 881 12.99 14.96 -9.27
CA ILE A 881 12.78 16.05 -8.31
C ILE A 881 12.50 17.33 -9.09
N ASN A 882 11.43 18.07 -8.77
CA ASN A 882 11.18 19.37 -9.37
C ASN A 882 12.30 20.35 -8.94
N PRO A 883 12.82 21.21 -9.85
CA PRO A 883 13.85 22.18 -9.46
C PRO A 883 13.36 23.22 -8.43
N VAL A 884 12.05 23.42 -8.29
CA VAL A 884 11.46 24.20 -7.21
C VAL A 884 11.40 23.36 -5.93
N PHE A 885 11.76 23.94 -4.79
CA PHE A 885 11.52 23.37 -3.48
C PHE A 885 11.01 24.43 -2.49
N LEU A 886 10.31 23.96 -1.46
CA LEU A 886 9.82 24.79 -0.37
C LEU A 886 10.88 24.83 0.75
N GLY A 887 11.45 26.00 0.98
CA GLY A 887 12.36 26.28 2.09
C GLY A 887 11.56 26.56 3.36
N MET A 888 11.45 25.58 4.26
CA MET A 888 10.66 25.77 5.48
C MET A 888 11.41 26.58 6.53
N THR A 889 10.83 27.70 6.94
CA THR A 889 11.28 28.47 8.09
C THR A 889 10.67 27.91 9.37
N GLU A 890 10.90 28.56 10.52
CA GLU A 890 10.19 28.21 11.74
C GLU A 890 8.66 28.28 11.49
N PRO A 891 7.90 27.21 11.79
CA PRO A 891 6.50 27.12 11.40
C PRO A 891 5.60 28.07 12.20
N ASP A 892 4.58 28.64 11.54
CA ASP A 892 3.53 29.41 12.21
C ASP A 892 2.73 28.50 13.13
N ALA A 893 2.40 28.99 14.33
CA ALA A 893 1.72 28.19 15.34
C ALA A 893 0.34 27.67 14.88
N ARG A 894 -0.34 28.38 13.96
CA ARG A 894 -1.63 27.94 13.42
C ARG A 894 -1.50 26.76 12.47
N PHE A 895 -0.52 26.83 11.56
CA PHE A 895 -0.20 25.73 10.65
C PHE A 895 0.17 24.47 11.44
N ASP A 896 0.97 24.63 12.50
CA ASP A 896 1.40 23.53 13.34
C ASP A 896 0.22 22.91 14.13
N ALA A 897 -0.69 23.73 14.66
CA ALA A 897 -1.81 23.25 15.48
C ALA A 897 -2.78 22.31 14.75
N GLN A 898 -3.13 22.56 13.48
CA GLN A 898 -4.21 21.85 12.79
C GLN A 898 -3.99 20.34 12.64
N ASP A 899 -2.78 19.88 12.31
CA ASP A 899 -2.52 18.43 12.11
C ASP A 899 -2.41 17.67 13.45
N ARG A 900 -2.40 18.40 14.58
CA ARG A 900 -2.35 17.84 15.94
C ARG A 900 -3.73 17.77 16.60
N GLN A 901 -4.77 18.13 15.87
CA GLN A 901 -6.16 18.12 16.29
C GLN A 901 -6.85 16.76 16.12
N GLU A 902 -6.09 15.65 16.12
CA GLU A 902 -6.61 14.29 15.87
C GLU A 902 -7.68 13.80 16.86
N LYS A 903 -7.71 14.38 18.07
CA LYS A 903 -8.55 13.92 19.17
C LYS A 903 -10.01 14.33 19.02
N PHE A 904 -10.24 15.61 18.71
CA PHE A 904 -11.56 16.18 18.55
C PHE A 904 -11.84 16.52 17.09
N SER A 905 -13.10 16.49 16.71
CA SER A 905 -13.54 16.86 15.35
C SER A 905 -14.44 18.10 15.34
N THR A 906 -14.65 18.74 16.49
CA THR A 906 -15.48 19.94 16.65
C THR A 906 -14.65 21.23 16.56
N TRP A 907 -13.63 21.25 15.69
CA TRP A 907 -12.75 22.41 15.51
C TRP A 907 -13.20 23.41 14.46
N TYR A 908 -14.15 23.04 13.59
CA TYR A 908 -14.55 23.88 12.48
C TYR A 908 -15.14 25.20 12.95
N ASP A 909 -14.55 26.30 12.49
CA ASP A 909 -15.07 27.66 12.63
C ASP A 909 -14.99 28.35 11.25
N GLU A 910 -16.16 28.60 10.66
CA GLU A 910 -16.29 29.21 9.33
C GLU A 910 -15.64 30.59 9.24
N THR A 911 -15.76 31.41 10.29
CA THR A 911 -15.16 32.75 10.32
C THR A 911 -13.65 32.65 10.46
N TRP A 912 -13.15 31.71 11.25
CA TRP A 912 -11.73 31.46 11.38
C TRP A 912 -11.12 30.99 10.06
N GLU A 913 -11.74 30.00 9.40
CA GLU A 913 -11.27 29.45 8.12
C GLU A 913 -11.23 30.54 7.03
N ALA A 914 -12.27 31.36 6.93
CA ALA A 914 -12.33 32.45 5.96
C ALA A 914 -11.26 33.54 6.17
N ASN A 915 -10.77 33.72 7.41
CA ASN A 915 -9.80 34.76 7.76
C ASN A 915 -8.35 34.24 7.90
N ASN A 916 -8.12 32.93 7.74
CA ASN A 916 -6.80 32.32 7.91
C ASN A 916 -6.46 31.40 6.71
N PRO A 917 -6.33 31.93 5.49
CA PRO A 917 -5.78 31.15 4.39
C PRO A 917 -4.35 30.70 4.76
N MET A 918 -4.02 29.45 4.43
CA MET A 918 -2.72 28.86 4.71
C MET A 918 -2.17 28.14 3.47
N VAL A 919 -0.85 28.19 3.29
CA VAL A 919 -0.13 27.45 2.24
C VAL A 919 -0.45 25.96 2.31
N ILE A 920 -0.54 25.40 3.51
CA ILE A 920 -1.02 24.04 3.76
C ILE A 920 -2.13 24.11 4.80
N SER A 921 -3.35 23.74 4.43
CA SER A 921 -4.57 23.95 5.20
C SER A 921 -5.40 22.68 5.37
N ARG A 922 -6.48 22.74 6.17
CA ARG A 922 -7.48 21.66 6.32
C ARG A 922 -6.89 20.32 6.79
N LYS A 923 -5.93 20.37 7.71
CA LYS A 923 -5.26 19.16 8.24
C LYS A 923 -5.98 18.53 9.44
N GLY A 924 -7.00 19.20 9.98
CA GLY A 924 -7.80 18.69 11.10
C GLY A 924 -8.71 17.52 10.71
N THR A 925 -9.27 16.84 11.71
CA THR A 925 -10.14 15.66 11.48
C THR A 925 -11.50 16.04 10.91
N GLU A 926 -11.88 17.31 11.02
CA GLU A 926 -13.08 17.90 10.48
C GLU A 926 -13.10 18.10 8.96
N TRP A 927 -12.01 17.72 8.30
CA TRP A 927 -11.85 17.75 6.85
C TRP A 927 -11.68 16.36 6.24
N ALA A 928 -12.06 15.29 6.95
CA ALA A 928 -11.87 13.91 6.48
C ALA A 928 -12.56 13.64 5.13
N GLY A 929 -11.75 13.44 4.08
CA GLY A 929 -12.23 13.27 2.70
C GLY A 929 -12.74 14.55 2.04
N SER A 930 -12.60 15.71 2.69
CA SER A 930 -13.01 16.99 2.12
C SER A 930 -12.00 17.50 1.09
N PRO A 931 -12.44 18.29 0.10
CA PRO A 931 -11.55 18.93 -0.86
C PRO A 931 -10.51 19.81 -0.17
N VAL A 932 -9.30 19.90 -0.73
CA VAL A 932 -8.34 20.94 -0.37
C VAL A 932 -8.70 22.28 -1.02
N THR A 933 -8.17 23.39 -0.52
CA THR A 933 -8.36 24.71 -1.16
C THR A 933 -7.57 24.78 -2.48
N GLU A 934 -7.93 25.74 -3.35
CA GLU A 934 -7.23 25.94 -4.63
C GLU A 934 -5.73 26.25 -4.45
N TRP A 935 -5.40 26.99 -3.38
CA TRP A 935 -4.05 27.42 -3.02
C TRP A 935 -3.33 26.48 -2.05
N ASP A 936 -3.91 25.34 -1.70
CA ASP A 936 -3.22 24.34 -0.89
C ASP A 936 -2.03 23.77 -1.65
N PHE A 937 -0.86 23.78 -1.03
CA PHE A 937 0.39 23.33 -1.64
C PHE A 937 0.31 21.90 -2.17
N SER A 938 -0.38 21.01 -1.45
CA SER A 938 -0.59 19.61 -1.85
C SER A 938 -1.25 19.52 -3.24
N ARG A 939 -2.10 20.48 -3.60
CA ARG A 939 -2.86 20.48 -4.86
C ARG A 939 -1.97 20.68 -6.08
N TYR A 940 -1.19 21.76 -6.11
CA TYR A 940 -0.35 22.09 -7.27
C TYR A 940 1.07 21.50 -7.21
N ALA A 941 1.54 21.08 -6.03
CA ALA A 941 2.83 20.40 -5.88
C ALA A 941 2.71 18.87 -6.05
N SER A 942 1.70 18.25 -5.41
CA SER A 942 1.55 16.79 -5.36
C SER A 942 0.44 16.25 -6.28
N GLY A 943 -0.52 17.09 -6.70
CA GLY A 943 -1.70 16.67 -7.44
C GLY A 943 -2.84 16.14 -6.56
N VAL A 944 -2.78 16.39 -5.24
CA VAL A 944 -3.77 15.92 -4.26
C VAL A 944 -5.03 16.79 -4.29
N LYS A 945 -6.21 16.16 -4.24
CA LYS A 945 -7.50 16.85 -4.37
C LYS A 945 -8.29 16.93 -3.07
N GLU A 946 -8.05 16.02 -2.13
CA GLU A 946 -8.81 15.87 -0.89
C GLU A 946 -7.90 15.47 0.27
N ARG A 947 -8.39 15.56 1.50
CA ARG A 947 -7.67 15.15 2.72
C ARG A 947 -7.99 13.70 3.06
N ARG A 948 -7.39 12.77 2.32
CA ARG A 948 -7.63 11.32 2.44
C ARG A 948 -6.33 10.53 2.55
N SER A 949 -6.20 9.41 1.84
CA SER A 949 -5.08 8.46 1.95
C SER A 949 -4.09 8.59 0.78
N ASP A 950 -3.59 9.81 0.55
CA ASP A 950 -2.73 10.19 -0.58
C ASP A 950 -1.25 9.78 -0.41
N TYR A 951 -0.99 8.52 -0.02
CA TYR A 951 0.37 7.98 0.19
C TYR A 951 1.16 7.77 -1.11
N LEU A 952 0.46 7.75 -2.25
CA LEU A 952 1.03 7.54 -3.59
C LEU A 952 0.71 8.77 -4.47
N PRO A 953 1.23 9.96 -4.15
CA PRO A 953 0.88 11.19 -4.86
C PRO A 953 1.34 11.13 -6.33
N PRO A 954 0.55 11.63 -7.30
CA PRO A 954 0.94 11.60 -8.71
C PRO A 954 2.12 12.50 -9.08
N CYS A 955 2.28 13.65 -8.43
CA CYS A 955 3.38 14.62 -8.66
C CYS A 955 3.69 14.83 -10.17
N PRO A 956 2.75 15.31 -11.01
CA PRO A 956 2.94 15.31 -12.47
C PRO A 956 4.07 16.22 -12.95
N ASN A 957 4.48 17.19 -12.13
CA ASN A 957 5.58 18.11 -12.39
C ASN A 957 6.91 17.66 -11.74
N GLY A 958 6.98 16.43 -11.22
CA GLY A 958 8.07 15.96 -10.37
C GLY A 958 7.84 16.32 -8.90
N ILE A 959 8.51 15.61 -7.99
CA ILE A 959 8.34 15.79 -6.54
C ILE A 959 8.92 17.15 -6.13
N VAL A 960 8.11 18.01 -5.52
CA VAL A 960 8.54 19.28 -4.93
C VAL A 960 8.95 19.04 -3.49
N MET A 961 10.24 19.15 -3.18
CA MET A 961 10.76 18.83 -1.85
C MET A 961 10.42 19.91 -0.82
N ILE A 962 10.34 19.51 0.45
CA ILE A 962 10.27 20.41 1.61
C ILE A 962 11.61 20.27 2.35
N ALA A 963 12.42 21.33 2.39
CA ALA A 963 13.80 21.26 2.85
C ALA A 963 14.21 22.49 3.67
N PRO A 964 15.32 22.42 4.43
CA PRO A 964 15.88 23.60 5.09
C PRO A 964 16.24 24.70 4.07
N PRO A 965 16.04 25.99 4.40
CA PRO A 965 16.42 27.10 3.52
C PRO A 965 17.92 27.05 3.17
N GLN A 966 18.22 27.20 1.88
CA GLN A 966 19.58 27.14 1.31
C GLN A 966 20.16 28.53 1.03
N GLN A 967 19.29 29.53 0.84
CA GLN A 967 19.67 30.92 0.58
C GLN A 967 18.83 31.92 1.39
N GLY A 968 19.30 33.18 1.44
CA GLY A 968 18.62 34.27 2.13
C GLY A 968 18.91 34.33 3.63
N VAL A 969 18.12 35.11 4.38
CA VAL A 969 18.35 35.36 5.81
C VAL A 969 18.06 34.14 6.70
N PHE A 970 17.32 33.16 6.18
CA PHE A 970 16.95 31.93 6.89
C PHE A 970 17.95 30.78 6.69
N ALA A 971 18.91 30.93 5.77
CA ALA A 971 19.87 29.87 5.47
C ALA A 971 20.94 29.74 6.57
N ASP A 972 21.16 28.51 7.03
CA ASP A 972 22.31 28.20 7.88
C ASP A 972 23.57 27.99 7.03
N THR A 973 24.34 29.07 6.89
CA THR A 973 25.59 29.08 6.10
C THR A 973 26.75 28.34 6.77
N ASN A 974 26.60 27.89 8.02
CA ASN A 974 27.61 27.12 8.75
C ASN A 974 27.22 25.64 8.92
N ALA A 975 26.16 25.19 8.24
CA ALA A 975 25.69 23.82 8.33
C ALA A 975 26.78 22.81 7.92
N VAL A 976 26.94 21.75 8.71
CA VAL A 976 27.92 20.67 8.47
C VAL A 976 27.61 19.94 7.16
N ARG A 977 26.32 19.80 6.80
CA ARG A 977 25.83 19.12 5.59
C ARG A 977 26.24 19.76 4.26
N GLY A 978 26.82 20.96 4.28
CA GLY A 978 27.09 21.71 3.06
C GLY A 978 25.82 22.20 2.37
N ALA A 979 25.90 22.49 1.07
CA ALA A 979 24.76 22.94 0.29
C ALA A 979 23.98 21.74 -0.28
N MET A 980 22.65 21.80 -0.26
CA MET A 980 21.78 20.75 -0.83
C MET A 980 22.13 20.45 -2.30
N VAL A 981 22.49 21.49 -3.05
CA VAL A 981 22.82 21.36 -4.47
C VAL A 981 24.01 20.43 -4.74
N ASP A 982 24.94 20.30 -3.79
CA ASP A 982 26.12 19.44 -3.92
C ASP A 982 25.80 17.95 -3.66
N ASN A 983 24.62 17.66 -3.09
CA ASN A 983 24.14 16.32 -2.81
C ASN A 983 23.21 15.76 -3.90
N LEU A 984 22.70 16.63 -4.77
CA LEU A 984 21.75 16.29 -5.82
C LEU A 984 22.45 15.93 -7.14
N HIS A 985 21.68 15.40 -8.10
CA HIS A 985 22.19 15.13 -9.44
C HIS A 985 22.79 16.40 -10.07
N PRO A 986 23.92 16.33 -10.81
CA PRO A 986 24.61 17.50 -11.39
C PRO A 986 23.74 18.43 -12.24
N MET A 987 22.62 17.93 -12.79
CA MET A 987 21.67 18.76 -13.53
C MET A 987 21.06 19.89 -12.70
N TYR A 988 20.91 19.70 -11.37
CA TYR A 988 20.24 20.65 -10.50
C TYR A 988 21.12 21.87 -10.17
N LYS A 989 22.42 21.81 -10.46
CA LYS A 989 23.43 22.76 -9.96
C LYS A 989 23.12 24.23 -10.21
N SER A 990 22.44 24.55 -11.30
CA SER A 990 22.15 25.93 -11.69
C SER A 990 20.67 26.20 -11.98
N ILE A 991 19.78 25.26 -11.66
CA ILE A 991 18.34 25.37 -11.97
C ILE A 991 17.43 25.32 -10.73
N LEU A 992 17.97 25.07 -9.54
CA LEU A 992 17.20 25.05 -8.30
C LEU A 992 16.60 26.43 -7.97
N GLN A 993 15.36 26.42 -7.47
CA GLN A 993 14.61 27.59 -7.05
C GLN A 993 14.00 27.36 -5.67
N GLN A 994 14.15 28.34 -4.78
CA GLN A 994 13.64 28.29 -3.40
C GLN A 994 12.51 29.29 -3.21
N PHE A 995 11.40 28.83 -2.63
CA PHE A 995 10.37 29.70 -2.04
C PHE A 995 10.30 29.40 -0.55
N ASN A 996 10.31 30.43 0.30
CA ASN A 996 10.22 30.22 1.75
C ASN A 996 8.77 30.21 2.22
N SER A 997 8.47 29.39 3.21
CA SER A 997 7.18 29.40 3.90
C SER A 997 7.34 28.96 5.35
N ASP A 998 6.46 29.46 6.22
CA ASP A 998 6.24 28.96 7.59
C ASP A 998 5.05 27.98 7.66
N GLY A 999 4.56 27.51 6.50
CA GLY A 999 3.40 26.65 6.32
C GLY A 999 2.06 27.41 6.28
N ARG A 1000 2.03 28.67 6.71
CA ARG A 1000 0.86 29.54 6.68
C ARG A 1000 0.97 30.56 5.55
N ASP A 1001 2.07 31.31 5.49
CA ASP A 1001 2.31 32.32 4.46
C ASP A 1001 3.58 31.99 3.66
N TYR A 1002 3.76 32.68 2.52
CA TYR A 1002 5.04 32.70 1.80
C TYR A 1002 5.90 33.88 2.25
N ILE A 1003 7.21 33.72 2.23
CA ILE A 1003 8.15 34.70 2.80
C ILE A 1003 9.26 35.03 1.78
N SER A 1004 9.57 36.32 1.62
CA SER A 1004 10.68 36.77 0.77
C SER A 1004 12.03 36.27 1.28
N ALA A 1005 13.01 36.13 0.39
CA ALA A 1005 14.34 35.62 0.74
C ALA A 1005 15.10 36.49 1.79
N ASP A 1006 14.79 37.78 1.86
CA ASP A 1006 15.32 38.71 2.86
C ASP A 1006 14.50 38.75 4.16
N GLY A 1007 13.40 38.01 4.23
CA GLY A 1007 12.52 37.92 5.39
C GLY A 1007 11.71 39.19 5.68
N THR A 1008 11.67 40.16 4.76
CA THR A 1008 11.01 41.46 5.00
C THR A 1008 9.58 41.55 4.49
N THR A 1009 9.18 40.66 3.58
CA THR A 1009 7.86 40.63 2.97
C THR A 1009 7.21 39.26 3.17
N THR A 1010 5.95 39.29 3.60
CA THR A 1010 5.07 38.13 3.69
C THR A 1010 4.04 38.23 2.57
N TYR A 1011 3.76 37.11 1.91
CA TYR A 1011 2.77 37.00 0.84
C TYR A 1011 1.67 36.02 1.25
N ASP A 1012 0.42 36.43 1.10
CA ASP A 1012 -0.74 35.63 1.47
C ASP A 1012 -0.84 34.37 0.58
N ALA A 1013 -1.16 33.24 1.20
CA ALA A 1013 -1.20 31.94 0.52
C ALA A 1013 -2.18 31.91 -0.66
N ASP A 1014 -3.37 32.47 -0.49
CA ASP A 1014 -4.49 32.46 -1.45
C ASP A 1014 -4.30 33.39 -2.66
N THR A 1015 -3.21 34.15 -2.70
CA THR A 1015 -2.87 35.02 -3.84
C THR A 1015 -1.54 34.63 -4.48
N TYR A 1016 -0.51 34.41 -3.65
CA TYR A 1016 0.84 34.19 -4.14
C TYR A 1016 1.05 32.78 -4.73
N TYR A 1017 0.21 31.80 -4.36
CA TYR A 1017 0.35 30.41 -4.86
C TYR A 1017 0.43 30.32 -6.39
N THR A 1018 -0.22 31.22 -7.14
CA THR A 1018 -0.19 31.24 -8.61
C THR A 1018 1.22 31.43 -9.18
N ASP A 1019 2.06 32.22 -8.50
CA ASP A 1019 3.46 32.41 -8.89
C ASP A 1019 4.29 31.14 -8.63
N ILE A 1020 4.02 30.44 -7.53
CA ILE A 1020 4.69 29.17 -7.19
C ILE A 1020 4.25 28.05 -8.14
N GLU A 1021 2.94 27.89 -8.40
CA GLU A 1021 2.39 26.90 -9.32
C GLU A 1021 2.96 27.10 -10.75
N ALA A 1022 3.02 28.35 -11.21
CA ALA A 1022 3.65 28.68 -12.49
C ALA A 1022 5.14 28.35 -12.49
N SER A 1023 5.85 28.58 -11.39
CA SER A 1023 7.28 28.25 -11.25
C SER A 1023 7.52 26.75 -11.27
N ILE A 1024 6.72 25.96 -10.54
CA ILE A 1024 6.77 24.48 -10.53
C ILE A 1024 6.55 23.93 -11.94
N THR A 1025 5.50 24.42 -12.62
CA THR A 1025 5.14 23.98 -13.98
C THR A 1025 6.23 24.34 -15.01
N ASN A 1026 6.83 25.53 -14.89
CA ASN A 1026 7.90 25.93 -15.79
C ASN A 1026 9.20 25.19 -15.51
N ALA A 1027 9.52 24.95 -14.23
CA ALA A 1027 10.72 24.23 -13.84
C ALA A 1027 10.70 22.76 -14.25
N ALA A 1028 9.51 22.13 -14.28
CA ALA A 1028 9.33 20.74 -14.72
C ALA A 1028 9.82 20.48 -16.16
N LYS A 1029 9.78 21.49 -17.03
CA LYS A 1029 10.29 21.40 -18.42
C LYS A 1029 11.81 21.22 -18.51
N GLN A 1030 12.53 21.42 -17.41
CA GLN A 1030 13.98 21.21 -17.32
C GLN A 1030 14.35 19.79 -16.89
N LEU A 1031 13.37 18.96 -16.52
CA LEU A 1031 13.58 17.55 -16.18
C LEU A 1031 13.73 16.70 -17.45
N PRO A 1032 14.48 15.58 -17.42
CA PRO A 1032 14.57 14.67 -18.56
C PRO A 1032 13.20 14.24 -19.06
N LEU A 1033 12.28 13.95 -18.14
CA LEU A 1033 10.91 13.59 -18.45
C LEU A 1033 9.94 14.03 -17.34
N THR A 1034 8.66 14.07 -17.69
CA THR A 1034 7.53 14.17 -16.75
C THR A 1034 6.52 13.07 -17.03
N VAL A 1035 5.70 12.74 -16.04
CA VAL A 1035 4.69 11.67 -16.15
C VAL A 1035 3.33 12.21 -15.69
N SER A 1036 2.28 11.85 -16.43
CA SER A 1036 0.87 12.13 -16.07
C SER A 1036 0.02 10.87 -16.22
N GLY A 1037 -1.24 10.90 -15.77
CA GLY A 1037 -2.18 9.77 -15.85
C GLY A 1037 -2.53 9.11 -14.51
N ASP A 1038 -2.49 9.88 -13.40
CA ASP A 1038 -2.75 9.40 -12.04
C ASP A 1038 -1.91 8.17 -11.64
N VAL A 1039 -0.61 8.27 -11.86
CA VAL A 1039 0.38 7.29 -11.40
C VAL A 1039 1.39 7.98 -10.51
N ALA A 1040 1.83 7.30 -9.44
CA ALA A 1040 3.02 7.73 -8.71
C ALA A 1040 4.26 7.29 -9.50
N TRP A 1041 5.29 8.11 -9.53
CA TRP A 1041 6.47 7.84 -10.36
C TRP A 1041 7.77 8.39 -9.77
N VAL A 1042 8.87 7.71 -10.10
CA VAL A 1042 10.23 8.14 -9.77
C VAL A 1042 11.14 7.79 -10.93
N CYS A 1043 12.04 8.71 -11.29
CA CYS A 1043 13.04 8.49 -12.33
C CYS A 1043 14.44 8.72 -11.76
N ALA A 1044 15.32 7.74 -11.96
CA ALA A 1044 16.73 7.82 -11.58
C ALA A 1044 17.63 7.56 -12.79
N GLN A 1045 18.77 8.25 -12.85
CA GLN A 1045 19.83 7.96 -13.83
C GLN A 1045 20.74 6.88 -13.29
N THR A 1046 20.70 5.69 -13.89
CA THR A 1046 21.49 4.53 -13.44
C THR A 1046 22.80 4.37 -14.22
N ALA A 1047 22.89 4.95 -15.41
CA ALA A 1047 24.13 5.14 -16.16
C ALA A 1047 24.00 6.37 -17.07
N SER A 1048 25.09 6.78 -17.73
CA SER A 1048 25.06 7.97 -18.59
C SER A 1048 23.99 7.88 -19.69
N ASN A 1049 23.71 6.68 -20.19
CA ASN A 1049 22.73 6.45 -21.26
C ASN A 1049 21.46 5.73 -20.78
N HIS A 1050 21.27 5.53 -19.46
CA HIS A 1050 20.15 4.76 -18.94
C HIS A 1050 19.43 5.51 -17.82
N LEU A 1051 18.11 5.63 -17.97
CA LEU A 1051 17.22 6.07 -16.90
C LEU A 1051 16.33 4.91 -16.47
N ARG A 1052 16.18 4.73 -15.16
CA ARG A 1052 15.22 3.81 -14.55
C ARG A 1052 13.97 4.58 -14.15
N LEU A 1053 12.85 4.28 -14.79
CA LEU A 1053 11.54 4.83 -14.48
C LEU A 1053 10.70 3.79 -13.74
N THR A 1054 10.27 4.12 -12.52
CA THR A 1054 9.30 3.33 -11.76
C THR A 1054 7.93 4.00 -11.87
N LEU A 1055 6.90 3.25 -12.29
CA LEU A 1055 5.52 3.71 -12.37
C LEU A 1055 4.64 2.84 -11.47
N ILE A 1056 3.72 3.45 -10.73
CA ILE A 1056 2.92 2.77 -9.71
C ILE A 1056 1.47 3.26 -9.80
N ASP A 1057 0.50 2.35 -9.72
CA ASP A 1057 -0.91 2.73 -9.57
C ASP A 1057 -1.10 3.55 -8.29
N SER A 1058 -1.48 4.82 -8.43
CA SER A 1058 -1.66 5.77 -7.32
C SER A 1058 -2.87 5.49 -6.43
N GLY A 1059 -3.77 4.60 -6.85
CA GLY A 1059 -5.00 4.28 -6.13
C GLY A 1059 -4.75 3.50 -4.84
N TYR A 1060 -4.34 4.17 -3.77
CA TYR A 1060 -3.90 3.53 -2.52
C TYR A 1060 -4.96 2.56 -1.97
N LEU A 1061 -6.15 3.04 -1.60
CA LEU A 1061 -7.28 2.16 -1.20
C LEU A 1061 -8.25 1.85 -2.36
N ASN A 1062 -8.04 2.43 -3.53
CA ASN A 1062 -8.90 2.27 -4.70
C ASN A 1062 -8.05 2.05 -5.97
N PRO A 1063 -7.41 0.87 -6.10
CA PRO A 1063 -6.61 0.54 -7.27
C PRO A 1063 -7.47 0.46 -8.54
N LYS A 1064 -6.86 0.82 -9.66
CA LYS A 1064 -7.42 0.62 -11.00
C LYS A 1064 -6.31 0.53 -12.04
N ALA A 1065 -6.59 -0.08 -13.19
CA ALA A 1065 -5.67 0.01 -14.32
C ALA A 1065 -5.49 1.48 -14.71
N ARG A 1066 -4.24 1.90 -14.93
CA ARG A 1066 -3.89 3.28 -15.29
C ARG A 1066 -3.15 3.30 -16.62
N THR A 1067 -3.24 4.43 -17.31
CA THR A 1067 -2.44 4.70 -18.49
C THR A 1067 -1.58 5.93 -18.23
N ALA A 1068 -0.28 5.71 -18.06
CA ALA A 1068 0.69 6.76 -17.85
C ALA A 1068 1.12 7.36 -19.20
N THR A 1069 1.23 8.69 -19.25
CA THR A 1069 1.85 9.41 -20.37
C THR A 1069 3.19 9.95 -19.93
N VAL A 1070 4.27 9.40 -20.50
CA VAL A 1070 5.64 9.86 -20.31
C VAL A 1070 5.97 10.88 -21.39
N THR A 1071 6.40 12.08 -20.99
CA THR A 1071 6.80 13.16 -21.89
C THR A 1071 8.28 13.47 -21.70
N PHE A 1072 9.07 13.35 -22.75
CA PHE A 1072 10.51 13.65 -22.72
C PHE A 1072 10.75 15.13 -23.02
N ASN A 1073 11.47 15.84 -22.13
CA ASN A 1073 11.71 17.28 -22.28
C ASN A 1073 13.14 17.62 -22.69
N THR A 1074 14.14 17.08 -21.98
CA THR A 1074 15.55 17.46 -22.18
C THR A 1074 16.43 16.34 -22.73
N VAL A 1075 15.89 15.12 -22.84
CA VAL A 1075 16.60 13.94 -23.36
C VAL A 1075 15.87 13.36 -24.56
N THR A 1076 16.60 12.59 -25.37
CA THR A 1076 16.03 11.84 -26.50
C THR A 1076 16.19 10.34 -26.22
N PRO A 1077 15.08 9.59 -26.06
CA PRO A 1077 15.15 8.15 -25.87
C PRO A 1077 15.46 7.43 -27.19
N ALA A 1078 16.30 6.40 -27.11
CA ALA A 1078 16.56 5.43 -28.17
C ALA A 1078 15.63 4.21 -28.05
N ALA A 1079 15.39 3.74 -26.82
CA ALA A 1079 14.50 2.62 -26.51
C ALA A 1079 13.83 2.83 -25.14
N MET A 1080 12.72 2.13 -24.91
CA MET A 1080 11.98 2.15 -23.65
C MET A 1080 11.33 0.79 -23.45
N THR A 1081 11.80 0.03 -22.46
CA THR A 1081 11.45 -1.40 -22.29
C THR A 1081 11.15 -1.70 -20.81
N ASP A 1082 10.07 -2.42 -20.54
CA ASP A 1082 9.78 -2.95 -19.20
C ASP A 1082 10.79 -4.04 -18.83
N MET A 1083 11.34 -3.92 -17.64
CA MET A 1083 12.44 -4.75 -17.15
C MET A 1083 11.98 -6.11 -16.64
N LEU A 1084 10.70 -6.28 -16.31
CA LEU A 1084 10.17 -7.54 -15.80
C LEU A 1084 9.59 -8.38 -16.94
N ASP A 1085 8.80 -7.78 -17.83
CA ASP A 1085 8.09 -8.52 -18.88
C ASP A 1085 8.59 -8.29 -20.31
N ASP A 1086 9.70 -7.55 -20.47
CA ASP A 1086 10.33 -7.22 -21.75
C ASP A 1086 9.40 -6.48 -22.74
N THR A 1087 8.32 -5.84 -22.26
CA THR A 1087 7.43 -5.06 -23.12
C THR A 1087 8.12 -3.80 -23.63
N ASP A 1088 8.26 -3.68 -24.96
CA ASP A 1088 8.74 -2.46 -25.62
C ASP A 1088 7.63 -1.42 -25.78
N PHE A 1089 7.89 -0.18 -25.37
CA PHE A 1089 6.97 0.95 -25.54
C PHE A 1089 7.38 1.81 -26.73
N THR A 1090 6.41 2.12 -27.59
CA THR A 1090 6.65 2.97 -28.75
C THR A 1090 6.69 4.45 -28.35
N ILE A 1091 7.75 5.14 -28.75
CA ILE A 1091 7.89 6.59 -28.57
C ILE A 1091 7.43 7.30 -29.84
N THR A 1092 6.47 8.21 -29.70
CA THR A 1092 5.96 9.05 -30.79
C THR A 1092 5.95 10.51 -30.34
N ASP A 1093 6.52 11.41 -31.14
CA ASP A 1093 6.55 12.85 -30.86
C ASP A 1093 7.06 13.22 -29.45
N ALA A 1094 8.16 12.59 -29.02
CA ALA A 1094 8.74 12.73 -27.68
C ALA A 1094 7.82 12.33 -26.51
N THR A 1095 6.82 11.48 -26.78
CA THR A 1095 5.92 10.92 -25.77
C THR A 1095 5.82 9.40 -25.89
N ALA A 1096 5.53 8.74 -24.78
CA ALA A 1096 5.20 7.32 -24.73
C ALA A 1096 4.00 7.08 -23.82
N THR A 1097 3.17 6.11 -24.18
CA THR A 1097 2.02 5.68 -23.38
C THR A 1097 2.32 4.32 -22.78
N VAL A 1098 2.15 4.19 -21.46
CA VAL A 1098 2.45 2.98 -20.70
C VAL A 1098 1.23 2.56 -19.89
N ASP A 1099 0.79 1.33 -20.07
CA ASP A 1099 -0.26 0.76 -19.21
C ASP A 1099 0.35 0.24 -17.91
N VAL A 1100 -0.13 0.75 -16.78
CA VAL A 1100 0.24 0.30 -15.44
C VAL A 1100 -0.84 -0.67 -14.94
N PRO A 1101 -0.49 -1.93 -14.63
CA PRO A 1101 -1.45 -2.93 -14.23
C PRO A 1101 -2.18 -2.54 -12.95
N LEU A 1102 -3.46 -2.93 -12.88
CA LEU A 1102 -4.33 -2.67 -11.75
C LEU A 1102 -3.69 -3.16 -10.45
N GLY A 1103 -3.55 -2.24 -9.47
CA GLY A 1103 -3.00 -2.55 -8.15
C GLY A 1103 -1.50 -2.84 -8.09
N LEU A 1104 -0.76 -2.66 -9.18
CA LEU A 1104 0.69 -2.92 -9.25
C LEU A 1104 1.51 -1.74 -9.80
N PHE A 1105 2.59 -2.05 -10.50
CA PHE A 1105 3.71 -1.18 -10.85
C PHE A 1105 4.42 -1.70 -12.13
N ARG A 1106 5.27 -0.85 -12.72
CA ARG A 1106 6.16 -1.12 -13.86
C ARG A 1106 7.57 -0.62 -13.53
N PHE A 1107 8.60 -1.33 -13.99
CA PHE A 1107 9.99 -0.87 -13.93
C PHE A 1107 10.52 -0.80 -15.35
N ILE A 1108 10.93 0.39 -15.80
CA ILE A 1108 11.24 0.63 -17.21
C ILE A 1108 12.67 1.15 -17.32
N ASP A 1109 13.45 0.52 -18.20
CA ASP A 1109 14.72 1.09 -18.67
C ASP A 1109 14.44 1.97 -19.88
N ILE A 1110 15.01 3.17 -19.86
CA ILE A 1110 14.98 4.13 -20.95
C ILE A 1110 16.42 4.32 -21.40
N GLU A 1111 16.76 3.68 -22.52
CA GLU A 1111 18.04 3.90 -23.19
C GLU A 1111 17.99 5.26 -23.92
N LEU A 1112 19.01 6.08 -23.72
CA LEU A 1112 19.13 7.41 -24.32
C LEU A 1112 20.00 7.37 -25.58
N SER A 1113 19.66 8.18 -26.58
CA SER A 1113 20.44 8.27 -27.83
C SER A 1113 21.82 8.92 -27.66
N GLU A 1114 22.00 9.68 -26.59
CA GLU A 1114 23.28 10.29 -26.21
C GLU A 1114 23.44 10.29 -24.67
N PRO A 1115 24.67 10.36 -24.15
CA PRO A 1115 24.92 10.42 -22.71
C PRO A 1115 24.33 11.66 -22.04
N PHE A 1116 23.45 11.46 -21.04
CA PHE A 1116 22.95 12.49 -20.15
C PHE A 1116 23.93 12.72 -18.99
N PHE A 1117 24.40 13.95 -18.78
CA PHE A 1117 25.35 14.33 -17.71
C PHE A 1117 26.46 13.28 -17.41
N PRO A 1118 27.22 12.80 -18.41
CA PRO A 1118 28.27 11.82 -18.19
C PRO A 1118 29.38 12.39 -17.29
N SER A 1119 30.03 11.53 -16.49
CA SER A 1119 31.16 11.93 -15.62
C SER A 1119 32.45 12.22 -16.41
N ASN A 1120 32.43 13.30 -17.18
CA ASN A 1120 33.52 13.78 -18.03
C ASN A 1120 33.48 15.31 -18.16
N GLY A 1121 34.42 15.89 -18.92
CA GLY A 1121 34.54 17.34 -19.07
C GLY A 1121 33.29 18.02 -19.67
N TRP A 1122 32.55 17.34 -20.56
CA TRP A 1122 31.28 17.86 -21.08
C TRP A 1122 30.21 17.91 -19.99
N GLY A 1123 30.01 16.82 -19.23
CA GLY A 1123 29.00 16.80 -18.17
C GLY A 1123 29.28 17.83 -17.08
N GLU A 1124 30.55 18.02 -16.72
CA GLU A 1124 30.97 19.10 -15.81
C GLU A 1124 30.67 20.49 -16.39
N PHE A 1125 30.98 20.71 -17.67
CA PHE A 1125 30.70 21.96 -18.35
C PHE A 1125 29.20 22.27 -18.42
N ALA A 1126 28.38 21.28 -18.79
CA ALA A 1126 26.94 21.40 -18.88
C ALA A 1126 26.31 21.72 -17.52
N SER A 1127 26.75 21.03 -16.47
CA SER A 1127 26.31 21.30 -15.09
C SER A 1127 26.65 22.72 -14.65
N ASN A 1128 27.88 23.18 -14.91
CA ASN A 1128 28.35 24.50 -14.47
C ASN A 1128 27.67 25.68 -15.21
N HIS A 1129 27.09 25.44 -16.39
CA HIS A 1129 26.42 26.48 -17.19
C HIS A 1129 24.88 26.34 -17.19
N GLY A 1130 24.31 25.41 -16.41
CA GLY A 1130 22.86 25.20 -16.36
C GLY A 1130 22.26 24.77 -17.70
N LEU A 1131 22.97 23.90 -18.42
CA LEU A 1131 22.52 23.34 -19.68
C LEU A 1131 21.57 22.16 -19.44
N THR A 1132 20.84 21.78 -20.47
CA THR A 1132 19.89 20.64 -20.42
C THR A 1132 20.59 19.29 -20.45
N GLY A 1133 21.88 19.24 -20.73
CA GLY A 1133 22.64 18.02 -20.99
C GLY A 1133 22.59 17.55 -22.45
N ASN A 1134 21.62 18.07 -23.24
CA ASN A 1134 21.52 17.80 -24.67
C ASN A 1134 22.65 18.51 -25.42
N SER A 1135 23.49 17.73 -26.10
CA SER A 1135 24.70 18.25 -26.76
C SER A 1135 24.40 19.15 -27.98
N GLN A 1136 23.19 19.04 -28.53
CA GLN A 1136 22.72 19.76 -29.72
C GLN A 1136 21.87 20.99 -29.37
N ALA A 1137 21.65 21.28 -28.09
CA ALA A 1137 20.97 22.49 -27.68
C ALA A 1137 21.80 23.75 -28.01
N ASP A 1138 21.11 24.87 -28.15
CA ASP A 1138 21.68 26.22 -28.29
C ASP A 1138 21.01 27.08 -27.22
N LYS A 1139 21.66 27.17 -26.05
CA LYS A 1139 21.07 27.74 -24.84
C LYS A 1139 20.84 29.25 -24.96
N ASP A 1140 21.74 29.99 -25.59
CA ASP A 1140 21.65 31.44 -25.72
C ASP A 1140 21.11 31.93 -27.08
N ASN A 1141 20.77 31.00 -27.97
CA ASN A 1141 20.16 31.22 -29.28
C ASN A 1141 21.03 32.07 -30.23
N ASP A 1142 22.35 31.93 -30.13
CA ASP A 1142 23.30 32.61 -31.01
C ASP A 1142 23.61 31.87 -32.32
N GLY A 1143 23.06 30.66 -32.46
CA GLY A 1143 23.23 29.78 -33.61
C GLY A 1143 24.40 28.82 -33.52
N GLN A 1144 25.14 28.80 -32.41
CA GLN A 1144 26.10 27.74 -32.06
C GLN A 1144 25.50 26.77 -31.07
N ILE A 1145 25.72 25.48 -31.29
CA ILE A 1145 25.31 24.47 -30.31
C ILE A 1145 26.29 24.46 -29.12
N ASP A 1146 25.76 24.19 -27.94
CA ASP A 1146 26.47 24.22 -26.66
C ASP A 1146 27.74 23.32 -26.68
N LEU A 1147 27.69 22.18 -27.38
CA LEU A 1147 28.84 21.27 -27.52
C LEU A 1147 30.01 21.91 -28.30
N HIS A 1148 29.73 22.75 -29.30
CA HIS A 1148 30.78 23.45 -30.05
C HIS A 1148 31.45 24.51 -29.20
N GLU A 1149 30.67 25.24 -28.41
CA GLU A 1149 31.21 26.21 -27.48
C GLU A 1149 32.07 25.54 -26.42
N PHE A 1150 31.62 24.42 -25.84
CA PHE A 1150 32.49 23.60 -25.00
C PHE A 1150 33.76 23.18 -25.73
N ALA A 1151 33.66 22.70 -26.97
CA ALA A 1151 34.83 22.20 -27.68
C ALA A 1151 35.87 23.27 -28.03
N LEU A 1152 35.44 24.53 -28.18
CA LEU A 1152 36.26 25.63 -28.70
C LEU A 1152 36.48 26.76 -27.69
N GLY A 1153 36.08 26.56 -26.43
CA GLY A 1153 36.30 27.52 -25.33
C GLY A 1153 35.37 28.72 -25.34
N GLY A 1154 34.13 28.53 -25.78
CA GLY A 1154 33.02 29.49 -25.71
C GLY A 1154 32.27 29.47 -24.38
N ASN A 1155 31.11 30.14 -24.34
CA ASN A 1155 30.25 30.21 -23.16
C ASN A 1155 28.75 30.25 -23.58
N PRO A 1156 28.01 29.15 -23.39
CA PRO A 1156 26.61 28.95 -23.84
C PRO A 1156 25.56 29.76 -23.08
N THR A 1157 26.00 30.67 -22.22
CA THR A 1157 25.12 31.59 -21.51
C THR A 1157 25.39 33.05 -21.91
N ASN A 1158 26.29 33.26 -22.87
CA ASN A 1158 26.72 34.56 -23.32
C ASN A 1158 26.89 34.57 -24.85
N PRO A 1159 25.91 35.13 -25.60
CA PRO A 1159 25.85 35.05 -27.07
C PRO A 1159 26.96 35.84 -27.79
N SER A 1160 27.88 36.46 -27.03
CA SER A 1160 29.07 37.14 -27.56
C SER A 1160 30.34 36.28 -27.47
N ALA A 1161 30.27 35.11 -26.83
CA ALA A 1161 31.40 34.28 -26.46
C ALA A 1161 31.41 32.92 -27.20
N LEU A 1162 31.30 32.95 -28.53
CA LEU A 1162 31.21 31.79 -29.44
C LEU A 1162 32.39 30.78 -29.40
N GLY A 1163 33.45 31.07 -28.62
CA GLY A 1163 34.71 30.31 -28.64
C GLY A 1163 35.63 30.67 -29.81
N THR A 1164 36.74 29.93 -29.94
CA THR A 1164 37.77 30.18 -30.96
C THR A 1164 37.57 29.27 -32.17
N ALA A 1165 37.08 29.83 -33.27
CA ALA A 1165 36.90 29.10 -34.52
C ALA A 1165 38.23 28.54 -35.06
N PRO A 1166 38.23 27.32 -35.66
CA PRO A 1166 39.41 26.79 -36.33
C PRO A 1166 39.90 27.71 -37.45
N SER A 1167 41.22 27.81 -37.62
CA SER A 1167 41.84 28.65 -38.66
C SER A 1167 42.86 27.87 -39.49
N ILE A 1168 43.09 28.32 -40.72
CA ILE A 1168 44.02 27.68 -41.66
C ILE A 1168 45.10 28.70 -42.03
N ALA A 1169 46.36 28.27 -42.03
CA ALA A 1169 47.48 29.09 -42.51
C ALA A 1169 48.35 28.33 -43.53
N TYR A 1170 48.75 29.01 -44.60
CA TYR A 1170 49.72 28.51 -45.57
C TYR A 1170 51.13 28.99 -45.17
N GLY A 1171 52.03 28.05 -44.90
CA GLY A 1171 53.41 28.30 -44.51
C GLY A 1171 54.35 28.58 -45.69
N ALA A 1172 55.48 29.23 -45.42
CA ALA A 1172 56.52 29.48 -46.42
C ALA A 1172 57.31 28.23 -46.85
N ASP A 1173 57.05 27.09 -46.20
CA ASP A 1173 57.65 25.77 -46.40
C ASP A 1173 56.74 24.81 -47.18
N ASP A 1174 55.74 25.35 -47.88
CA ASP A 1174 54.72 24.61 -48.64
C ASP A 1174 53.83 23.67 -47.80
N ASN A 1175 53.82 23.84 -46.47
CA ASN A 1175 52.86 23.16 -45.59
C ASN A 1175 51.65 24.04 -45.31
N VAL A 1176 50.50 23.40 -45.11
CA VAL A 1176 49.26 24.04 -44.65
C VAL A 1176 48.97 23.55 -43.25
N SER A 1177 48.79 24.48 -42.32
CA SER A 1177 48.45 24.23 -40.92
C SER A 1177 46.95 24.44 -40.69
N LEU A 1178 46.32 23.48 -40.02
CA LEU A 1178 45.03 23.67 -39.33
C LEU A 1178 45.32 23.96 -37.86
N PHE A 1179 44.80 25.07 -37.35
CA PHE A 1179 44.81 25.42 -35.94
C PHE A 1179 43.39 25.28 -35.37
N ASN A 1180 43.26 24.62 -34.24
CA ASN A 1180 42.02 24.59 -33.47
C ASN A 1180 42.32 24.50 -31.98
N TRP A 1181 41.38 24.98 -31.16
CA TRP A 1181 41.42 24.75 -29.72
C TRP A 1181 40.92 23.35 -29.41
N GLU A 1182 41.53 22.73 -28.41
CA GLU A 1182 41.16 21.42 -27.87
C GLU A 1182 41.18 21.48 -26.35
N SER A 1183 40.17 20.87 -25.73
CA SER A 1183 40.06 20.79 -24.27
C SER A 1183 41.32 20.16 -23.68
N ALA A 1184 41.86 20.80 -22.64
CA ALA A 1184 42.97 20.29 -21.85
C ALA A 1184 42.50 19.29 -20.76
N HIS A 1185 41.19 19.02 -20.67
CA HIS A 1185 40.64 18.05 -19.74
C HIS A 1185 41.14 16.63 -20.07
N THR A 1186 41.46 15.83 -19.05
CA THR A 1186 42.01 14.47 -19.24
C THR A 1186 40.99 13.49 -19.80
N ASN A 1187 39.70 13.73 -19.55
CA ASN A 1187 38.57 13.01 -20.11
C ASN A 1187 37.52 14.01 -20.62
N PRO A 1188 37.70 14.65 -21.78
CA PRO A 1188 36.86 15.76 -22.19
C PRO A 1188 35.44 15.32 -22.58
N GLY A 1189 35.18 14.02 -22.78
CA GLY A 1189 33.88 13.53 -23.23
C GLY A 1189 33.56 13.83 -24.69
N ILE A 1190 34.54 14.33 -25.44
CA ILE A 1190 34.44 14.62 -26.88
C ILE A 1190 35.71 14.15 -27.59
N THR A 1191 35.56 13.83 -28.87
CA THR A 1191 36.68 13.51 -29.75
C THR A 1191 36.81 14.57 -30.84
N TYR A 1192 38.04 15.05 -31.03
CA TYR A 1192 38.39 15.97 -32.11
C TYR A 1192 38.93 15.17 -33.30
N ILE A 1193 38.20 15.17 -34.42
CA ILE A 1193 38.61 14.51 -35.67
C ILE A 1193 38.89 15.59 -36.71
N ALA A 1194 40.17 15.93 -36.84
CA ALA A 1194 40.65 16.82 -37.89
C ALA A 1194 40.91 16.03 -39.18
N GLU A 1195 40.28 16.46 -40.26
CA GLU A 1195 40.36 15.81 -41.57
C GLU A 1195 40.69 16.81 -42.68
N TRP A 1196 41.29 16.31 -43.75
CA TRP A 1196 41.54 17.09 -44.96
C TRP A 1196 41.24 16.28 -46.23
N THR A 1197 40.97 16.97 -47.33
CA THR A 1197 40.81 16.37 -48.67
C THR A 1197 41.30 17.34 -49.75
N ASP A 1198 41.79 16.80 -50.85
CA ASP A 1198 42.15 17.54 -52.06
C ASP A 1198 40.96 17.64 -53.05
N ASN A 1199 39.86 16.91 -52.78
CA ASN A 1199 38.69 16.88 -53.64
C ASN A 1199 37.39 16.74 -52.83
N LEU A 1200 36.73 17.87 -52.57
CA LEU A 1200 35.46 17.92 -51.84
C LEU A 1200 34.34 17.07 -52.50
N VAL A 1201 34.39 16.86 -53.81
CA VAL A 1201 33.35 16.10 -54.56
C VAL A 1201 33.46 14.60 -54.30
N SER A 1202 34.67 14.07 -54.07
CA SER A 1202 34.88 12.64 -53.79
C SER A 1202 34.35 12.22 -52.42
N ASN A 1203 34.27 13.16 -51.47
CA ASN A 1203 34.02 12.91 -50.05
C ASN A 1203 35.03 11.92 -49.41
N ASP A 1204 36.21 11.75 -50.01
CA ASP A 1204 37.32 10.96 -49.45
C ASP A 1204 38.16 11.85 -48.51
N TRP A 1205 37.86 11.78 -47.21
CA TRP A 1205 38.54 12.55 -46.17
C TRP A 1205 39.68 11.75 -45.55
N LYS A 1206 40.83 12.41 -45.37
CA LYS A 1206 42.06 11.83 -44.77
C LYS A 1206 42.27 12.44 -43.39
N ASN A 1207 42.68 11.63 -42.43
CA ASN A 1207 43.01 12.06 -41.06
C ASN A 1207 44.52 11.90 -40.73
N THR A 1208 45.34 11.56 -41.72
CA THR A 1208 46.80 11.44 -41.56
C THR A 1208 47.46 12.80 -41.78
N TRP A 1209 48.23 13.26 -40.79
CA TRP A 1209 48.90 14.56 -40.79
C TRP A 1209 50.43 14.37 -40.79
N GLY A 1210 51.16 15.29 -41.42
CA GLY A 1210 52.63 15.27 -41.49
C GLY A 1210 53.29 15.62 -40.16
N SER A 1211 52.65 16.46 -39.34
CA SER A 1211 53.00 16.68 -37.94
C SER A 1211 51.82 17.22 -37.15
N THR A 1212 51.87 17.07 -35.82
CA THR A 1212 50.91 17.63 -34.87
C THR A 1212 51.67 18.18 -33.67
N ASN A 1213 51.42 19.45 -33.35
CA ASN A 1213 51.98 20.13 -32.18
C ASN A 1213 50.83 20.70 -31.35
N SER A 1214 50.97 20.72 -30.02
CA SER A 1214 49.97 21.32 -29.13
C SER A 1214 50.65 22.28 -28.15
N THR A 1215 50.06 23.45 -27.95
CA THR A 1215 50.59 24.52 -27.08
C THR A 1215 49.50 25.11 -26.21
N SER A 1216 49.83 25.51 -24.98
CA SER A 1216 48.88 26.13 -24.06
C SER A 1216 48.33 27.46 -24.60
N THR A 1217 47.03 27.69 -24.46
CA THR A 1217 46.41 28.98 -24.83
C THR A 1217 46.36 29.95 -23.65
N ALA A 1218 45.79 31.14 -23.88
CA ALA A 1218 45.48 32.08 -22.81
C ALA A 1218 44.36 31.56 -21.87
N ASN A 1219 43.50 30.66 -22.35
CA ASN A 1219 42.54 29.95 -21.51
C ASN A 1219 43.16 28.60 -21.08
N PRO A 1220 43.56 28.43 -19.82
CA PRO A 1220 44.26 27.22 -19.38
C PRO A 1220 43.43 25.93 -19.50
N ALA A 1221 42.11 26.04 -19.70
CA ALA A 1221 41.25 24.89 -19.99
C ALA A 1221 41.42 24.34 -21.42
N TYR A 1222 42.15 25.03 -22.30
CA TYR A 1222 42.33 24.65 -23.70
C TYR A 1222 43.78 24.79 -24.17
N ASN A 1223 44.18 23.87 -25.05
CA ASN A 1223 45.40 23.95 -25.83
C ASN A 1223 45.05 24.29 -27.30
N GLU A 1224 45.92 25.01 -27.99
CA GLU A 1224 45.85 25.19 -29.44
C GLU A 1224 46.67 24.07 -30.09
N THR A 1225 46.02 23.27 -30.91
CA THR A 1225 46.63 22.17 -31.66
C THR A 1225 46.83 22.59 -33.11
N GLU A 1226 48.08 22.52 -33.57
CA GLU A 1226 48.49 22.74 -34.96
C GLU A 1226 48.68 21.38 -35.65
N ARG A 1227 47.99 21.15 -36.77
CA ARG A 1227 48.17 19.97 -37.62
C ARG A 1227 48.62 20.37 -39.02
N LYS A 1228 49.73 19.80 -39.50
CA LYS A 1228 50.34 20.15 -40.79
C LYS A 1228 50.15 19.09 -41.85
N VAL A 1229 49.91 19.51 -43.08
CA VAL A 1229 49.97 18.66 -44.27
C VAL A 1229 50.70 19.39 -45.40
N TYR A 1230 51.41 18.66 -46.26
CA TYR A 1230 52.09 19.25 -47.41
C TYR A 1230 51.07 19.71 -48.47
N GLY A 1231 51.09 21.00 -48.80
CA GLY A 1231 50.18 21.64 -49.75
C GLY A 1231 50.80 21.99 -51.11
N GLY A 1232 52.14 21.99 -51.23
CA GLY A 1232 52.87 22.53 -52.40
C GLY A 1232 52.61 21.90 -53.78
N THR A 1233 51.75 20.88 -53.86
CA THR A 1233 51.35 20.23 -55.13
C THR A 1233 49.83 20.13 -55.33
N ASN A 1234 49.03 20.66 -54.39
CA ASN A 1234 47.57 20.55 -54.42
C ASN A 1234 46.95 21.87 -54.85
N ASP A 1235 46.25 21.88 -56.00
CA ASP A 1235 45.51 23.08 -56.48
C ASP A 1235 44.32 23.43 -55.57
N ASN A 1236 43.79 22.44 -54.85
CA ASN A 1236 42.70 22.61 -53.88
C ASN A 1236 43.00 21.78 -52.62
N LEU A 1237 42.77 22.37 -51.45
CA LEU A 1237 42.91 21.69 -50.16
C LEU A 1237 41.80 22.18 -49.22
N PHE A 1238 41.02 21.25 -48.71
CA PHE A 1238 39.91 21.50 -47.79
C PHE A 1238 40.20 20.82 -46.46
N MET A 1239 39.85 21.48 -45.36
CA MET A 1239 40.04 20.95 -44.01
C MET A 1239 38.75 21.11 -43.23
N ARG A 1240 38.45 20.16 -42.35
CA ARG A 1240 37.36 20.27 -41.38
C ARG A 1240 37.77 19.69 -40.03
N LEU A 1241 37.13 20.20 -38.99
CA LEU A 1241 37.18 19.64 -37.65
C LEU A 1241 35.80 19.09 -37.33
N LYS A 1242 35.71 17.81 -37.00
CA LYS A 1242 34.50 17.24 -36.39
C LYS A 1242 34.71 17.13 -34.89
N VAL A 1243 33.70 17.48 -34.14
CA VAL A 1243 33.59 17.23 -32.71
C VAL A 1243 32.42 16.26 -32.53
N SER A 1244 32.63 15.17 -31.83
CA SER A 1244 31.57 14.21 -31.51
C SER A 1244 31.71 13.70 -30.08
N GLN A 1245 30.59 13.37 -29.46
CA GLN A 1245 30.58 12.58 -28.23
C GLN A 1245 30.78 11.09 -28.57
N PRO A 1246 31.34 10.29 -27.63
CA PRO A 1246 31.56 8.85 -27.79
C PRO A 1246 30.31 8.05 -28.09
#